data_AF-A0AAN6S2K9-F1
#
_entry.id   AF-A0AAN6S2K9-F1
#
_cell.length_a   1.000
_cell.length_b   1.000
_cell.length_c   1.000
_cell.angle_alpha   90.00
_cell.angle_beta   90.00
_cell.angle_gamma   90.00
#
_symmetry.space_group_name_H-M   'P 1'
#
loop_
_entity.id
_entity.type
_entity.pdbx_description
1 polymer ?
#
loop_
_entity_poly.entity_id
_entity_poly.type
_entity_poly.pdbx_seq_one_letter_code
_entity_poly.pdbx_strand_id
1 'polypeptide(L)'
;MPQTPKPSAFDNRLPEMRSFTPQGDPPEAARRASVTGNSQFRRSSNSTLGRPNTSLRESRIGGIRGGTANQPTYNLFTGETSSGNPSSSTTNNMARSMSRQGLQPSGISPPRGRAATTIAGSSYSRDSSKENMAPPDAEEYETQRRRIEELKAEVGTLRYTISNYEQEKELARLQADNEMRETKRRAEEDFKAKQAAESEKAKALRQVEALQSELDALTAEKETQKREMERKTREVQDEVALLLEQLADLSAAKDEAARMAEREITDLNSKVAASQRGAQELEQESRTREEVLERTQMQLAERDETVGRLESEVLRLKAHTGDAETISVLTRELSDQVTHIRTLEAKTREQLTELKHLRQIHKAVEVVEEEKRSLQRRLEASERLQDELDEERRQRQRLEDERRAWAAYLESEASNGNPIEFDSPEDVARALIAERLSSASLVERLGELQPEIADRDNIIKTLENEKASLQSQIEKLKTSGGGASGGNADKARARLERQRALAVKEAEYLRAQLKTFELEDVTMHSESVDQEKAQRIQELEDLVEEYKDEVNALHAELSSRDSTSASNPQPATGLKRPREADEAESEQLGQLSRKNRKLQTDLAELQNAHSLLQKEYDVTSEQLASAKEQLKVRVLSLRSNPTSDYQAAKASTLAALKLENAELVAHIQRQPTLFATVPASQLAAAQREIADAKAETASSQKSARRLKEVWAAKSAEFKEAVFSTLGWTVTFIPGGKMRVESVYYPSQTDEHENSIVFDGERGTMKVGGGPRSAFAMRIGDNIKFWVRERGCVPCFLAALTLEFYEEHTRAVRPS
;
A
#
# COMPACT_ATOMS: atom_id res chain seq x y z
N MET A 1 -36.66 -88.66 -15.53
CA MET A 1 -37.38 -87.55 -16.19
C MET A 1 -38.04 -86.70 -15.12
N PRO A 2 -37.85 -85.37 -15.14
CA PRO A 2 -38.85 -84.41 -14.68
C PRO A 2 -39.42 -83.60 -15.85
N GLN A 3 -40.55 -82.93 -15.61
CA GLN A 3 -41.41 -82.35 -16.64
C GLN A 3 -41.00 -80.92 -17.04
N THR A 4 -41.33 -80.56 -18.28
CA THR A 4 -41.35 -79.17 -18.78
C THR A 4 -42.41 -78.32 -18.08
N PRO A 5 -42.26 -76.99 -18.09
CA PRO A 5 -43.19 -76.23 -18.94
C PRO A 5 -42.51 -75.25 -19.93
N LYS A 6 -43.31 -74.78 -20.89
CA LYS A 6 -42.94 -73.87 -22.00
C LYS A 6 -43.57 -72.46 -21.77
N PRO A 7 -43.38 -71.45 -22.67
CA PRO A 7 -43.14 -70.07 -22.26
C PRO A 7 -44.37 -69.13 -22.35
N SER A 8 -44.21 -67.90 -21.87
CA SER A 8 -45.07 -66.75 -22.16
C SER A 8 -44.27 -65.61 -22.82
N ALA A 9 -44.96 -64.78 -23.60
CA ALA A 9 -44.38 -63.92 -24.63
C ALA A 9 -43.94 -62.51 -24.14
N PHE A 10 -43.09 -61.87 -24.95
CA PHE A 10 -42.83 -60.43 -24.91
C PHE A 10 -44.08 -59.64 -25.30
N ASP A 11 -44.34 -58.51 -24.64
CA ASP A 11 -44.83 -57.30 -25.32
C ASP A 11 -44.44 -56.01 -24.58
N ASN A 12 -44.56 -54.89 -25.29
CA ASN A 12 -43.96 -53.57 -25.07
C ASN A 12 -44.38 -52.82 -23.79
N ARG A 13 -43.46 -51.99 -23.28
CA ARG A 13 -43.74 -50.62 -22.77
C ARG A 13 -42.47 -49.76 -22.68
N LEU A 14 -42.48 -48.61 -23.37
CA LEU A 14 -41.53 -47.50 -23.20
C LEU A 14 -41.83 -46.73 -21.90
N PRO A 15 -40.83 -46.11 -21.25
CA PRO A 15 -41.04 -45.00 -20.33
C PRO A 15 -40.72 -43.64 -20.98
N GLU A 16 -41.56 -42.65 -20.68
CA GLU A 16 -41.52 -41.29 -21.24
C GLU A 16 -40.37 -40.43 -20.69
N MET A 17 -39.86 -39.50 -21.50
CA MET A 17 -39.12 -38.35 -20.97
C MET A 17 -40.11 -37.39 -20.27
N ARG A 18 -39.85 -37.03 -19.01
CA ARG A 18 -40.51 -35.90 -18.35
C ARG A 18 -39.52 -34.77 -18.13
N SER A 19 -39.81 -33.63 -18.76
CA SER A 19 -39.18 -32.35 -18.47
C SER A 19 -39.54 -31.88 -17.06
N PHE A 20 -38.56 -31.41 -16.30
CA PHE A 20 -38.81 -30.69 -15.04
C PHE A 20 -37.93 -29.44 -14.98
N THR A 21 -38.57 -28.28 -15.06
CA THR A 21 -37.98 -26.98 -14.77
C THR A 21 -38.03 -26.71 -13.27
N PRO A 22 -37.00 -26.07 -12.70
CA PRO A 22 -37.18 -25.22 -11.54
C PRO A 22 -36.94 -23.76 -11.91
N GLN A 23 -37.82 -22.92 -11.36
CA GLN A 23 -37.83 -21.47 -11.48
C GLN A 23 -36.93 -20.86 -10.40
N GLY A 24 -36.14 -19.84 -10.73
CA GLY A 24 -35.24 -19.17 -9.80
C GLY A 24 -34.73 -17.85 -10.39
N ASP A 25 -34.85 -16.77 -9.61
CA ASP A 25 -34.68 -15.38 -10.04
C ASP A 25 -33.21 -14.99 -10.34
N PRO A 26 -32.98 -13.94 -11.16
CA PRO A 26 -31.63 -13.53 -11.57
C PRO A 26 -30.87 -12.80 -10.46
N PRO A 27 -29.55 -13.01 -10.32
CA PRO A 27 -28.74 -12.22 -9.40
C PRO A 27 -28.53 -10.80 -9.92
N GLU A 28 -28.77 -9.81 -9.06
CA GLU A 28 -28.58 -8.39 -9.37
C GLU A 28 -27.11 -8.02 -9.63
N ALA A 29 -26.96 -6.93 -10.38
CA ALA A 29 -25.75 -6.23 -10.74
C ALA A 29 -24.65 -6.21 -9.65
N ALA A 30 -23.55 -6.92 -9.92
CA ALA A 30 -22.27 -6.72 -9.24
C ALA A 30 -21.75 -5.29 -9.51
N ARG A 31 -22.01 -4.37 -8.58
CA ARG A 31 -21.44 -3.02 -8.60
C ARG A 31 -19.92 -3.10 -8.46
N ARG A 32 -19.19 -2.43 -9.34
CA ARG A 32 -17.75 -2.16 -9.18
C ARG A 32 -17.53 -1.39 -7.88
N ALA A 33 -16.76 -1.93 -6.94
CA ALA A 33 -16.17 -1.17 -5.85
C ALA A 33 -14.84 -0.57 -6.32
N SER A 34 -14.70 0.74 -6.21
CA SER A 34 -13.47 1.48 -6.53
C SER A 34 -12.42 1.28 -5.45
N VAL A 35 -11.18 0.99 -5.85
CA VAL A 35 -10.02 0.94 -4.95
C VAL A 35 -9.56 2.37 -4.63
N THR A 36 -9.76 2.81 -3.40
CA THR A 36 -9.13 4.00 -2.81
C THR A 36 -8.58 3.63 -1.43
N GLY A 37 -7.44 2.96 -1.41
CA GLY A 37 -6.74 2.55 -0.18
C GLY A 37 -5.70 3.59 0.24
N ASN A 38 -6.07 4.49 1.15
CA ASN A 38 -5.15 5.47 1.72
C ASN A 38 -4.55 4.89 3.02
N SER A 39 -3.35 4.31 2.97
CA SER A 39 -2.71 3.69 4.15
C SER A 39 -1.59 4.57 4.70
N GLN A 40 -1.86 5.25 5.80
CA GLN A 40 -0.83 6.00 6.54
C GLN A 40 0.00 5.05 7.41
N PHE A 41 1.32 5.16 7.30
CA PHE A 41 2.27 4.45 8.15
C PHE A 41 2.20 4.96 9.60
N ARG A 42 2.13 4.04 10.57
CA ARG A 42 2.72 4.24 11.90
C ARG A 42 3.71 3.12 12.18
N ARG A 43 4.96 3.50 12.44
CA ARG A 43 6.01 2.61 12.94
C ARG A 43 5.74 2.30 14.41
N SER A 44 5.91 1.05 14.82
CA SER A 44 6.13 0.71 16.23
C SER A 44 7.29 -0.26 16.35
N SER A 45 8.33 0.17 17.03
CA SER A 45 9.46 -0.63 17.44
C SER A 45 9.35 -0.87 18.95
N ASN A 46 9.23 -2.13 19.38
CA ASN A 46 10.19 -2.74 20.28
C ASN A 46 9.78 -4.14 20.75
N SER A 47 10.76 -5.03 20.72
CA SER A 47 10.80 -6.27 21.49
C SER A 47 11.01 -6.01 22.99
N THR A 48 10.30 -6.70 23.87
CA THR A 48 10.88 -7.25 25.10
C THR A 48 10.02 -8.39 25.67
N LEU A 49 10.65 -9.53 25.96
CA LEU A 49 10.05 -10.64 26.70
C LEU A 49 10.11 -10.40 28.22
N GLY A 50 9.13 -10.93 28.96
CA GLY A 50 8.90 -10.55 30.35
C GLY A 50 9.71 -11.31 31.42
N ARG A 51 9.47 -10.93 32.68
CA ARG A 51 9.70 -11.74 33.89
C ARG A 51 8.73 -11.34 35.01
N PRO A 52 8.18 -12.29 35.80
CA PRO A 52 7.28 -11.98 36.92
C PRO A 52 8.00 -12.01 38.27
N ASN A 53 7.45 -11.33 39.30
CA ASN A 53 7.10 -11.92 40.61
C ASN A 53 6.71 -10.89 41.71
N THR A 54 5.75 -11.29 42.56
CA THR A 54 5.59 -10.94 44.01
C THR A 54 5.39 -9.47 44.42
N SER A 55 4.60 -9.11 45.44
CA SER A 55 3.60 -9.85 46.26
C SER A 55 2.86 -8.91 47.22
N LEU A 56 1.61 -9.27 47.57
CA LEU A 56 0.94 -9.06 48.87
C LEU A 56 0.53 -7.65 49.38
N ARG A 57 -0.69 -7.67 49.96
CA ARG A 57 -1.23 -6.93 51.12
C ARG A 57 -1.86 -5.53 50.97
N GLU A 58 -3.20 -5.59 50.97
CA GLU A 58 -4.07 -5.24 52.12
C GLU A 58 -4.91 -3.94 52.05
N SER A 59 -6.01 -3.94 52.80
CA SER A 59 -7.26 -3.24 52.53
C SER A 59 -7.64 -2.17 53.56
N ARG A 60 -8.50 -1.21 53.15
CA ARG A 60 -9.70 -0.64 53.85
C ARG A 60 -10.06 0.73 53.22
N ILE A 61 -11.24 0.92 52.63
CA ILE A 61 -12.55 1.29 53.24
C ILE A 61 -12.59 2.71 53.88
N GLY A 62 -13.17 3.67 53.14
CA GLY A 62 -14.37 4.42 53.57
C GLY A 62 -14.28 5.70 54.44
N GLY A 63 -14.60 6.86 53.82
CA GLY A 63 -15.79 7.64 54.21
C GLY A 63 -15.71 9.03 54.92
N ILE A 64 -16.16 10.07 54.19
CA ILE A 64 -17.15 11.12 54.60
C ILE A 64 -16.73 12.39 55.42
N ARG A 65 -17.05 13.58 54.84
CA ARG A 65 -17.25 14.98 55.40
C ARG A 65 -16.04 15.72 56.03
N GLY A 66 -15.80 17.01 55.82
CA GLY A 66 -16.55 18.09 55.12
C GLY A 66 -16.16 19.50 55.63
N GLY A 67 -16.27 20.53 54.76
CA GLY A 67 -16.09 21.97 55.08
C GLY A 67 -14.64 22.49 55.09
N THR A 68 -14.32 23.74 54.74
CA THR A 68 -15.09 24.93 54.27
C THR A 68 -14.16 25.93 53.52
N ALA A 69 -14.74 27.00 52.96
CA ALA A 69 -14.12 28.31 52.60
C ALA A 69 -13.69 28.60 51.12
N ASN A 70 -14.68 29.03 50.33
CA ASN A 70 -14.76 30.36 49.67
C ASN A 70 -13.57 30.96 48.87
N GLN A 71 -13.63 30.78 47.54
CA GLN A 71 -13.96 31.81 46.51
C GLN A 71 -14.34 33.24 47.02
N PRO A 72 -14.14 34.37 46.26
CA PRO A 72 -14.59 34.45 44.86
C PRO A 72 -13.84 35.33 43.82
N THR A 73 -14.25 35.05 42.59
CA THR A 73 -14.14 35.80 41.31
C THR A 73 -14.66 37.25 41.28
N TYR A 74 -14.05 38.11 40.44
CA TYR A 74 -14.72 39.16 39.62
C TYR A 74 -13.69 39.83 38.65
N ASN A 75 -14.04 40.57 37.59
CA ASN A 75 -14.88 40.26 36.41
C ASN A 75 -14.44 41.20 35.24
N LEU A 76 -14.68 40.82 33.98
CA LEU A 76 -13.98 41.37 32.81
C LEU A 76 -14.88 42.29 31.93
N PHE A 77 -15.05 43.59 32.27
CA PHE A 77 -15.27 44.67 31.26
C PHE A 77 -15.30 46.14 31.78
N THR A 78 -15.24 46.41 33.08
CA THR A 78 -15.33 47.80 33.61
C THR A 78 -14.18 48.11 34.56
N GLY A 79 -13.28 49.02 34.14
CA GLY A 79 -12.15 49.48 34.95
C GLY A 79 -12.51 50.53 36.00
N GLU A 80 -11.59 50.74 36.95
CA GLU A 80 -11.67 51.62 38.13
C GLU A 80 -12.66 51.13 39.22
N THR A 81 -12.42 51.34 40.53
CA THR A 81 -11.87 52.53 41.19
C THR A 81 -10.99 52.27 42.44
N SER A 82 -10.28 53.32 42.85
CA SER A 82 -9.35 53.44 43.99
C SER A 82 -9.98 53.41 45.39
N SER A 83 -9.18 53.04 46.41
CA SER A 83 -8.98 53.70 47.74
C SER A 83 -8.54 52.68 48.82
N GLY A 84 -7.69 52.99 49.81
CA GLY A 84 -6.80 54.14 50.04
C GLY A 84 -6.19 54.15 51.47
N ASN A 85 -5.03 54.79 51.66
CA ASN A 85 -4.42 55.23 52.95
C ASN A 85 -3.93 54.14 53.97
N PRO A 86 -3.15 54.50 55.02
CA PRO A 86 -1.89 55.26 54.98
C PRO A 86 -0.80 54.74 55.97
N SER A 87 0.47 55.19 55.88
CA SER A 87 1.30 55.69 57.02
C SER A 87 2.80 55.89 56.68
N SER A 88 3.41 56.91 57.33
CA SER A 88 4.84 57.15 57.69
C SER A 88 5.98 56.33 57.06
N SER A 89 7.18 56.87 56.72
CA SER A 89 7.73 58.24 56.87
C SER A 89 9.16 58.37 56.27
N THR A 90 9.60 59.63 56.01
CA THR A 90 11.02 60.08 56.04
C THR A 90 11.93 59.85 54.81
N THR A 91 12.01 60.83 53.89
CA THR A 91 13.21 61.71 53.70
C THR A 91 13.06 62.72 52.53
N ASN A 92 13.62 63.93 52.76
CA ASN A 92 14.11 64.94 51.81
C ASN A 92 13.22 65.54 50.69
N ASN A 93 12.62 66.68 51.04
CA ASN A 93 12.17 67.77 50.17
C ASN A 93 13.35 68.37 49.33
N MET A 94 13.16 69.20 48.30
CA MET A 94 12.07 70.17 48.09
C MET A 94 11.89 70.55 46.61
N ALA A 95 10.64 70.76 46.18
CA ALA A 95 10.30 71.23 44.84
C ALA A 95 10.06 72.75 44.78
N ARG A 96 10.16 73.35 43.58
CA ARG A 96 9.17 74.34 43.13
C ARG A 96 9.15 74.55 41.61
N SER A 97 8.01 75.06 41.16
CA SER A 97 7.62 75.27 39.76
C SER A 97 7.39 76.76 39.45
N MET A 98 6.99 77.02 38.19
CA MET A 98 6.33 78.23 37.66
C MET A 98 7.18 79.37 37.04
N SER A 99 7.12 79.42 35.70
CA SER A 99 6.48 80.49 34.90
C SER A 99 7.12 81.87 34.64
N ARG A 100 7.07 82.22 33.34
CA ARG A 100 6.88 83.55 32.67
C ARG A 100 8.01 84.60 32.55
N GLN A 101 8.21 85.02 31.28
CA GLN A 101 8.35 86.39 30.73
C GLN A 101 9.24 87.47 31.40
N GLY A 102 10.22 87.99 30.63
CA GLY A 102 10.30 89.44 30.34
C GLY A 102 11.47 90.30 30.89
N LEU A 103 12.23 90.92 29.96
CA LEU A 103 12.95 92.23 29.99
C LEU A 103 14.04 92.57 31.06
N GLN A 104 15.24 92.96 30.55
CA GLN A 104 16.15 94.12 30.87
C GLN A 104 16.31 94.74 32.31
N PRO A 105 17.35 95.57 32.62
CA PRO A 105 18.77 95.64 32.19
C PRO A 105 19.82 95.95 33.33
N SER A 106 21.11 96.09 32.97
CA SER A 106 22.21 96.92 33.57
C SER A 106 22.76 96.75 35.02
N GLY A 107 24.10 96.54 35.13
CA GLY A 107 25.00 97.48 35.86
C GLY A 107 25.93 97.03 37.05
N ILE A 108 27.24 97.41 36.95
CA ILE A 108 28.18 97.87 38.02
C ILE A 108 29.17 96.88 38.74
N SER A 109 30.46 96.91 38.31
CA SER A 109 31.77 97.27 38.97
C SER A 109 32.10 97.05 40.49
N PRO A 110 33.34 97.26 41.03
CA PRO A 110 34.77 97.18 40.55
C PRO A 110 35.70 96.34 41.52
N PRO A 111 37.09 96.38 41.49
CA PRO A 111 37.91 97.43 42.16
C PRO A 111 39.25 97.81 41.45
N ARG A 112 40.32 98.23 42.16
CA ARG A 112 41.23 99.35 41.81
C ARG A 112 42.76 99.10 42.01
N GLY A 113 43.62 99.72 41.18
CA GLY A 113 45.00 100.20 41.53
C GLY A 113 46.22 99.52 40.87
N ARG A 114 47.42 100.14 40.73
CA ARG A 114 47.88 101.56 40.80
C ARG A 114 49.37 101.69 40.34
N ALA A 115 49.73 102.76 39.60
CA ALA A 115 51.11 103.29 39.34
C ALA A 115 52.06 102.42 38.44
N ALA A 116 53.10 102.93 37.74
CA ALA A 116 53.64 104.30 37.63
C ALA A 116 54.51 104.51 36.34
N THR A 117 54.52 105.75 35.80
CA THR A 117 55.74 106.57 35.48
C THR A 117 56.68 106.18 34.31
N THR A 118 57.26 107.06 33.45
CA THR A 118 57.04 108.45 32.90
C THR A 118 58.17 108.76 31.86
N ILE A 119 58.14 109.93 31.16
CA ILE A 119 59.31 110.66 30.52
C ILE A 119 59.87 110.00 29.24
N ALA A 120 60.26 110.66 28.13
CA ALA A 120 60.18 112.03 27.57
C ALA A 120 60.14 111.91 26.01
N GLY A 121 59.96 112.91 25.14
CA GLY A 121 59.93 114.37 25.25
C GLY A 121 61.03 115.04 24.39
N SER A 122 60.71 116.20 23.77
CA SER A 122 61.58 117.06 22.92
C SER A 122 61.94 116.50 21.53
N SER A 123 61.71 117.14 20.36
CA SER A 123 61.55 118.55 19.90
C SER A 123 62.82 119.14 19.25
N TYR A 124 62.59 120.06 18.29
CA TYR A 124 63.52 121.00 17.63
C TYR A 124 64.44 120.42 16.53
N SER A 125 64.86 121.17 15.49
CA SER A 125 64.39 122.42 14.84
C SER A 125 65.25 122.67 13.58
N ARG A 126 64.87 123.65 12.72
CA ARG A 126 65.73 124.58 11.92
C ARG A 126 67.01 124.06 11.20
N ASP A 127 67.32 124.48 9.98
CA ASP A 127 67.54 125.89 9.62
C ASP A 127 67.42 126.10 8.08
N SER A 128 66.82 127.21 7.65
CA SER A 128 67.48 128.46 7.22
C SER A 128 68.16 128.39 5.85
N SER A 129 67.49 129.00 4.88
CA SER A 129 68.14 129.65 3.74
C SER A 129 69.21 130.64 4.24
N LYS A 130 70.37 130.66 3.59
CA LYS A 130 71.31 131.78 3.68
C LYS A 130 72.10 131.87 2.37
N GLU A 131 72.17 133.07 1.83
CA GLU A 131 72.96 133.39 0.64
C GLU A 131 74.45 133.12 0.91
N ASN A 132 75.19 132.70 -0.13
CA ASN A 132 76.45 133.35 -0.48
C ASN A 132 76.99 132.88 -1.84
N MET A 133 77.29 133.88 -2.68
CA MET A 133 78.38 133.98 -3.67
C MET A 133 78.95 132.72 -4.33
N ALA A 134 78.95 132.74 -5.66
CA ALA A 134 79.79 131.88 -6.49
C ALA A 134 81.30 132.19 -6.33
N PRO A 135 82.14 131.16 -6.34
CA PRO A 135 83.37 131.15 -7.15
C PRO A 135 83.21 130.22 -8.38
N PRO A 136 84.08 130.34 -9.40
CA PRO A 136 83.80 129.81 -10.74
C PRO A 136 84.07 128.30 -10.85
N ASP A 137 83.01 127.55 -11.23
CA ASP A 137 82.98 126.36 -12.11
C ASP A 137 81.58 125.69 -11.98
N ALA A 138 80.53 126.47 -12.23
CA ALA A 138 79.17 126.19 -11.73
C ALA A 138 78.35 125.17 -12.54
N GLU A 139 78.70 124.87 -13.79
CA GLU A 139 77.86 124.05 -14.68
C GLU A 139 77.95 122.54 -14.37
N GLU A 140 79.12 122.05 -13.92
CA GLU A 140 79.33 120.63 -13.62
C GLU A 140 78.70 120.21 -12.28
N TYR A 141 78.68 121.09 -11.27
CA TYR A 141 78.03 120.80 -9.99
C TYR A 141 76.51 120.86 -10.05
N GLU A 142 75.91 121.75 -10.84
CA GLU A 142 74.45 121.77 -11.03
C GLU A 142 73.93 120.54 -11.78
N THR A 143 74.63 120.09 -12.82
CA THR A 143 74.25 118.88 -13.55
C THR A 143 74.37 117.63 -12.68
N GLN A 144 75.44 117.50 -11.90
CA GLN A 144 75.56 116.43 -10.89
C GLN A 144 74.48 116.52 -9.81
N ARG A 145 74.15 117.72 -9.31
CA ARG A 145 73.10 117.89 -8.29
C ARG A 145 71.72 117.53 -8.83
N ARG A 146 71.36 117.96 -10.04
CA ARG A 146 70.10 117.55 -10.70
C ARG A 146 70.06 116.04 -10.89
N ARG A 147 71.15 115.41 -11.32
CA ARG A 147 71.22 113.94 -11.43
C ARG A 147 71.09 113.23 -10.07
N ILE A 148 71.61 113.80 -8.99
CA ILE A 148 71.44 113.28 -7.62
C ILE A 148 70.00 113.48 -7.12
N GLU A 149 69.32 114.56 -7.51
CA GLU A 149 67.91 114.80 -7.15
C GLU A 149 66.95 113.92 -7.97
N GLU A 150 67.23 113.70 -9.26
CA GLU A 150 66.58 112.67 -10.10
C GLU A 150 66.77 111.28 -9.49
N LEU A 151 68.00 110.87 -9.18
CA LEU A 151 68.27 109.57 -8.55
C LEU A 151 67.62 109.43 -7.16
N LYS A 152 67.47 110.52 -6.39
CA LYS A 152 66.72 110.51 -5.12
C LYS A 152 65.22 110.40 -5.34
N ALA A 153 64.67 111.02 -6.40
CA ALA A 153 63.27 110.86 -6.79
C ALA A 153 63.00 109.44 -7.31
N GLU A 154 63.88 108.89 -8.16
CA GLU A 154 63.86 107.50 -8.62
C GLU A 154 63.97 106.52 -7.43
N VAL A 155 64.89 106.73 -6.48
CA VAL A 155 64.98 105.91 -5.27
C VAL A 155 63.76 106.09 -4.36
N GLY A 156 63.16 107.29 -4.31
CA GLY A 156 61.95 107.57 -3.55
C GLY A 156 60.71 106.88 -4.12
N THR A 157 60.52 106.94 -5.44
CA THR A 157 59.44 106.22 -6.13
C THR A 157 59.66 104.72 -6.08
N LEU A 158 60.88 104.23 -6.29
CA LEU A 158 61.22 102.82 -6.12
C LEU A 158 60.92 102.34 -4.69
N ARG A 159 61.31 103.09 -3.65
CA ARG A 159 60.97 102.77 -2.25
C ARG A 159 59.46 102.76 -2.00
N TYR A 160 58.70 103.68 -2.59
CA TYR A 160 57.24 103.67 -2.51
C TYR A 160 56.65 102.45 -3.22
N THR A 161 57.11 102.10 -4.43
CA THR A 161 56.65 100.89 -5.13
C THR A 161 57.01 99.61 -4.38
N ILE A 162 58.21 99.52 -3.79
CA ILE A 162 58.62 98.40 -2.94
C ILE A 162 57.71 98.30 -1.72
N SER A 163 57.47 99.41 -1.01
CA SER A 163 56.57 99.43 0.15
C SER A 163 55.12 99.10 -0.22
N ASN A 164 54.65 99.51 -1.40
CA ASN A 164 53.33 99.15 -1.92
C ASN A 164 53.27 97.66 -2.27
N TYR A 165 54.28 97.10 -2.94
CA TYR A 165 54.37 95.65 -3.20
C TYR A 165 54.50 94.82 -1.91
N GLU A 166 55.17 95.34 -0.88
CA GLU A 166 55.22 94.72 0.45
C GLU A 166 53.83 94.71 1.10
N GLN A 167 53.09 95.83 1.06
CA GLN A 167 51.71 95.90 1.56
C GLN A 167 50.75 95.02 0.76
N GLU A 168 50.84 94.98 -0.57
CA GLU A 168 50.06 94.09 -1.43
C GLU A 168 50.36 92.62 -1.14
N LYS A 169 51.64 92.27 -0.91
CA LYS A 169 52.06 90.92 -0.52
C LYS A 169 51.57 90.55 0.88
N GLU A 170 51.54 91.48 1.82
CA GLU A 170 50.97 91.27 3.16
C GLU A 170 49.45 91.11 3.10
N LEU A 171 48.74 91.91 2.30
CA LEU A 171 47.30 91.77 2.07
C LEU A 171 46.96 90.44 1.39
N ALA A 172 47.69 90.05 0.34
CA ALA A 172 47.53 88.77 -0.33
C ALA A 172 47.82 87.59 0.61
N ARG A 173 48.82 87.72 1.49
CA ARG A 173 49.11 86.72 2.54
C ARG A 173 47.98 86.65 3.57
N LEU A 174 47.42 87.78 4.01
CA LEU A 174 46.30 87.81 4.94
C LEU A 174 45.02 87.26 4.32
N GLN A 175 44.78 87.50 3.03
CA GLN A 175 43.69 86.89 2.27
C GLN A 175 43.86 85.38 2.20
N ALA A 176 45.02 84.88 1.77
CA ALA A 176 45.33 83.45 1.75
C ALA A 176 45.22 82.79 3.14
N ASP A 177 45.73 83.45 4.19
CA ASP A 177 45.59 82.97 5.58
C ASP A 177 44.12 82.93 6.03
N ASN A 178 43.28 83.88 5.59
CA ASN A 178 41.85 83.90 5.90
C ASN A 178 41.07 82.84 5.11
N GLU A 179 41.38 82.64 3.83
CA GLU A 179 40.85 81.53 3.02
C GLU A 179 41.24 80.17 3.61
N MET A 180 42.48 80.04 4.11
CA MET A 180 42.95 78.85 4.83
C MET A 180 42.28 78.66 6.20
N ARG A 181 41.82 79.73 6.86
CA ARG A 181 41.00 79.65 8.08
C ARG A 181 39.54 79.29 7.76
N GLU A 182 38.96 79.87 6.71
CA GLU A 182 37.59 79.55 6.29
C GLU A 182 37.47 78.12 5.78
N THR A 183 38.39 77.65 4.93
CA THR A 183 38.41 76.26 4.45
C THR A 183 38.57 75.27 5.60
N LYS A 184 39.44 75.56 6.58
CA LYS A 184 39.53 74.76 7.82
C LYS A 184 38.23 74.78 8.62
N ARG A 185 37.59 75.95 8.81
CA ARG A 185 36.33 76.06 9.54
C ARG A 185 35.21 75.27 8.86
N ARG A 186 35.09 75.39 7.53
CA ARG A 186 34.13 74.62 6.72
C ARG A 186 34.41 73.11 6.82
N ALA A 187 35.67 72.68 6.75
CA ALA A 187 36.04 71.28 6.92
C ALA A 187 35.75 70.73 8.34
N GLU A 188 35.92 71.55 9.39
CA GLU A 188 35.53 71.20 10.76
C GLU A 188 34.01 71.15 10.95
N GLU A 189 33.28 72.07 10.32
CA GLU A 189 31.80 72.09 10.29
C GLU A 189 31.26 70.85 9.57
N ASP A 190 31.80 70.51 8.39
CA ASP A 190 31.48 69.29 7.63
C ASP A 190 31.84 68.01 8.40
N PHE A 191 32.98 67.99 9.10
CA PHE A 191 33.37 66.84 9.92
C PHE A 191 32.41 66.64 11.11
N LYS A 192 32.03 67.73 11.80
CA LYS A 192 31.03 67.68 12.89
C LYS A 192 29.65 67.26 12.37
N ALA A 193 29.24 67.74 11.19
CA ALA A 193 27.99 67.33 10.55
C ALA A 193 27.99 65.83 10.19
N LYS A 194 29.10 65.31 9.64
CA LYS A 194 29.27 63.87 9.38
C LYS A 194 29.25 63.05 10.67
N GLN A 195 29.97 63.47 11.71
CA GLN A 195 29.96 62.77 13.00
C GLN A 195 28.56 62.77 13.66
N ALA A 196 27.79 63.86 13.53
CA ALA A 196 26.41 63.90 13.99
C ALA A 196 25.54 62.89 13.22
N ALA A 197 25.59 62.91 11.88
CA ALA A 197 24.84 61.98 11.02
C ALA A 197 25.24 60.50 11.24
N GLU A 198 26.53 60.21 11.46
CA GLU A 198 27.01 58.89 11.85
C GLU A 198 26.48 58.45 13.23
N SER A 199 26.40 59.38 14.20
CA SER A 199 25.83 59.09 15.52
C SER A 199 24.31 58.84 15.46
N GLU A 200 23.60 59.52 14.57
CA GLU A 200 22.17 59.31 14.33
C GLU A 200 21.93 57.99 13.59
N LYS A 201 22.73 57.68 12.57
CA LYS A 201 22.74 56.37 11.90
C LYS A 201 23.04 55.25 12.88
N ALA A 202 24.00 55.41 13.79
CA ALA A 202 24.32 54.41 14.81
C ALA A 202 23.19 54.22 15.83
N LYS A 203 22.44 55.27 16.19
CA LYS A 203 21.23 55.15 17.02
C LYS A 203 20.10 54.43 16.27
N ALA A 204 19.88 54.78 15.00
CA ALA A 204 18.87 54.12 14.17
C ALA A 204 19.18 52.64 13.94
N LEU A 205 20.44 52.28 13.68
CA LEU A 205 20.88 50.89 13.57
C LEU A 205 20.61 50.12 14.88
N ARG A 206 20.98 50.67 16.04
CA ARG A 206 20.68 50.04 17.34
C ARG A 206 19.18 49.89 17.61
N GLN A 207 18.34 50.80 17.13
CA GLN A 207 16.88 50.68 17.23
C GLN A 207 16.37 49.56 16.32
N VAL A 208 16.91 49.41 15.10
CA VAL A 208 16.59 48.29 14.20
C VAL A 208 17.06 46.96 14.78
N GLU A 209 18.29 46.89 15.31
CA GLU A 209 18.83 45.70 15.99
C GLU A 209 17.98 45.31 17.22
N ALA A 210 17.55 46.29 18.03
CA ALA A 210 16.66 46.04 19.15
C ALA A 210 15.30 45.49 18.70
N LEU A 211 14.65 46.13 17.72
CA LEU A 211 13.37 45.67 17.16
C LEU A 211 13.48 44.29 16.48
N GLN A 212 14.61 43.98 15.85
CA GLN A 212 14.90 42.65 15.32
C GLN A 212 15.01 41.63 16.47
N SER A 213 15.76 41.93 17.54
CA SER A 213 15.87 41.04 18.70
C SER A 213 14.53 40.83 19.43
N GLU A 214 13.65 41.83 19.47
CA GLU A 214 12.29 41.71 20.00
C GLU A 214 11.42 40.82 19.10
N LEU A 215 11.54 40.95 17.77
CA LEU A 215 10.83 40.09 16.81
C LEU A 215 11.32 38.64 16.89
N ASP A 216 12.62 38.41 17.02
CA ASP A 216 13.22 37.09 17.20
C ASP A 216 12.81 36.46 18.54
N ALA A 217 12.73 37.25 19.61
CA ALA A 217 12.21 36.79 20.90
C ALA A 217 10.72 36.42 20.84
N LEU A 218 9.88 37.26 20.20
CA LEU A 218 8.44 37.00 20.04
C LEU A 218 8.15 35.81 19.11
N THR A 219 8.96 35.60 18.07
CA THR A 219 8.84 34.41 17.22
C THR A 219 9.26 33.16 17.98
N ALA A 220 10.36 33.19 18.72
CA ALA A 220 10.78 32.08 19.58
C ALA A 220 9.72 31.72 20.65
N GLU A 221 9.13 32.72 21.32
CA GLU A 221 8.05 32.50 22.29
C GLU A 221 6.79 31.90 21.61
N LYS A 222 6.39 32.43 20.46
CA LYS A 222 5.27 31.87 19.69
C LYS A 222 5.53 30.41 19.28
N GLU A 223 6.76 30.07 18.92
CA GLU A 223 7.12 28.68 18.63
C GLU A 223 7.11 27.78 19.87
N THR A 224 7.58 28.24 21.04
CA THR A 224 7.51 27.43 22.28
C THR A 224 6.05 27.20 22.70
N GLN A 225 5.21 28.24 22.67
CA GLN A 225 3.77 28.11 22.90
C GLN A 225 3.12 27.14 21.89
N LYS A 226 3.48 27.20 20.61
CA LYS A 226 3.00 26.25 19.59
C LYS A 226 3.43 24.81 19.92
N ARG A 227 4.70 24.58 20.28
CA ARG A 227 5.23 23.27 20.68
C ARG A 227 4.52 22.72 21.93
N GLU A 228 4.22 23.57 22.91
CA GLU A 228 3.42 23.18 24.09
C GLU A 228 1.98 22.81 23.74
N MET A 229 1.32 23.58 22.89
CA MET A 229 -0.06 23.29 22.47
C MET A 229 -0.12 22.04 21.59
N GLU A 230 0.85 21.82 20.70
CA GLU A 230 0.99 20.56 19.96
C GLU A 230 1.25 19.38 20.91
N ARG A 231 2.08 19.55 21.94
CA ARG A 231 2.34 18.51 22.95
C ARG A 231 1.06 18.17 23.72
N LYS A 232 0.36 19.16 24.28
CA LYS A 232 -0.94 18.97 24.98
C LYS A 232 -1.97 18.31 24.06
N THR A 233 -1.99 18.67 22.77
CA THR A 233 -2.87 18.04 21.77
C THR A 233 -2.54 16.57 21.57
N ARG A 234 -1.25 16.19 21.54
CA ARG A 234 -0.81 14.78 21.45
C ARG A 234 -1.14 14.01 22.72
N GLU A 235 -0.85 14.58 23.90
CA GLU A 235 -1.16 13.98 25.20
C GLU A 235 -2.68 13.69 25.32
N VAL A 236 -3.55 14.63 24.93
CA VAL A 236 -5.01 14.41 24.89
C VAL A 236 -5.43 13.39 23.81
N GLN A 237 -4.76 13.35 22.65
CA GLN A 237 -5.04 12.32 21.62
C GLN A 237 -4.66 10.92 22.10
N ASP A 238 -3.54 10.78 22.81
CA ASP A 238 -3.07 9.52 23.38
C ASP A 238 -3.98 9.08 24.55
N GLU A 239 -4.44 10.01 25.39
CA GLU A 239 -5.47 9.75 26.42
C GLU A 239 -6.81 9.29 25.79
N VAL A 240 -7.27 9.94 24.72
CA VAL A 240 -8.48 9.52 23.99
C VAL A 240 -8.31 8.15 23.35
N ALA A 241 -7.15 7.85 22.76
CA ALA A 241 -6.86 6.53 22.20
C ALA A 241 -6.89 5.44 23.29
N LEU A 242 -6.27 5.69 24.44
CA LEU A 242 -6.23 4.78 25.58
C LEU A 242 -7.62 4.58 26.21
N LEU A 243 -8.46 5.62 26.28
CA LEU A 243 -9.85 5.50 26.72
C LEU A 243 -10.71 4.72 25.72
N LEU A 244 -10.46 4.85 24.42
CA LEU A 244 -11.15 4.05 23.40
C LEU A 244 -10.71 2.58 23.44
N GLU A 245 -9.43 2.29 23.69
CA GLU A 245 -8.92 0.93 23.92
C GLU A 245 -9.57 0.30 25.16
N GLN A 246 -9.60 1.03 26.29
CA GLN A 246 -10.29 0.58 27.51
C GLN A 246 -11.80 0.35 27.30
N LEU A 247 -12.47 1.19 26.52
CA LEU A 247 -13.88 0.98 26.16
C LEU A 247 -14.06 -0.25 25.25
N ALA A 248 -13.14 -0.50 24.33
CA ALA A 248 -13.15 -1.70 23.49
C ALA A 248 -12.94 -2.95 24.35
N ASP A 249 -11.95 -2.99 25.23
CA ASP A 249 -11.69 -4.10 26.16
C ASP A 249 -12.88 -4.36 27.10
N LEU A 250 -13.47 -3.31 27.68
CA LEU A 250 -14.66 -3.44 28.53
C LEU A 250 -15.89 -3.93 27.75
N SER A 251 -16.04 -3.54 26.48
CA SER A 251 -17.13 -4.06 25.63
C SER A 251 -16.91 -5.52 25.24
N ALA A 252 -15.68 -5.91 24.87
CA ALA A 252 -15.33 -7.31 24.60
C ALA A 252 -15.50 -8.20 25.85
N ALA A 253 -15.10 -7.73 27.03
CA ALA A 253 -15.30 -8.44 28.29
C ALA A 253 -16.78 -8.58 28.65
N LYS A 254 -17.59 -7.54 28.41
CA LYS A 254 -19.06 -7.58 28.57
C LYS A 254 -19.69 -8.59 27.61
N ASP A 255 -19.27 -8.62 26.35
CA ASP A 255 -19.84 -9.50 25.32
C ASP A 255 -19.42 -10.97 25.52
N GLU A 256 -18.22 -11.23 26.05
CA GLU A 256 -17.84 -12.59 26.50
C GLU A 256 -18.65 -13.00 27.73
N ALA A 257 -18.82 -12.11 28.73
CA ALA A 257 -19.66 -12.39 29.90
C ALA A 257 -21.12 -12.64 29.51
N ALA A 258 -21.66 -11.90 28.55
CA ALA A 258 -23.00 -12.13 27.99
C ALA A 258 -23.10 -13.51 27.31
N ARG A 259 -22.13 -13.86 26.45
CA ARG A 259 -22.09 -15.19 25.79
C ARG A 259 -21.92 -16.34 26.80
N MET A 260 -21.20 -16.14 27.90
CA MET A 260 -21.11 -17.13 28.98
C MET A 260 -22.43 -17.26 29.75
N ALA A 261 -23.09 -16.15 30.09
CA ALA A 261 -24.42 -16.17 30.72
C ALA A 261 -25.49 -16.81 29.81
N GLU A 262 -25.47 -16.55 28.50
CA GLU A 262 -26.34 -17.20 27.53
C GLU A 262 -26.12 -18.72 27.49
N ARG A 263 -24.86 -19.18 27.48
CA ARG A 263 -24.51 -20.61 27.57
C ARG A 263 -25.07 -21.23 28.84
N GLU A 264 -24.83 -20.61 30.00
CA GLU A 264 -25.37 -21.06 31.29
C GLU A 264 -26.90 -21.13 31.30
N ILE A 265 -27.58 -20.14 30.71
CA ILE A 265 -29.04 -20.13 30.53
C ILE A 265 -29.49 -21.29 29.61
N THR A 266 -28.81 -21.55 28.50
CA THR A 266 -29.15 -22.69 27.62
C THR A 266 -28.92 -24.04 28.30
N ASP A 267 -27.86 -24.16 29.10
CA ASP A 267 -27.56 -25.37 29.88
C ASP A 267 -28.59 -25.58 30.99
N LEU A 268 -29.00 -24.53 31.70
CA LEU A 268 -30.05 -24.61 32.71
C LEU A 268 -31.41 -24.93 32.07
N ASN A 269 -31.75 -24.32 30.94
CA ASN A 269 -32.97 -24.62 30.19
C ASN A 269 -32.98 -26.08 29.69
N SER A 270 -31.84 -26.61 29.20
CA SER A 270 -31.76 -28.02 28.78
C SER A 270 -31.92 -28.99 29.96
N LYS A 271 -31.34 -28.66 31.12
CA LYS A 271 -31.52 -29.42 32.38
C LYS A 271 -32.96 -29.37 32.87
N VAL A 272 -33.60 -28.20 32.86
CA VAL A 272 -35.03 -28.05 33.21
C VAL A 272 -35.91 -28.84 32.25
N ALA A 273 -35.69 -28.76 30.94
CA ALA A 273 -36.45 -29.51 29.94
C ALA A 273 -36.19 -31.03 30.00
N ALA A 274 -35.03 -31.48 30.46
CA ALA A 274 -34.76 -32.89 30.74
C ALA A 274 -35.51 -33.36 32.00
N SER A 275 -35.44 -32.60 33.09
CA SER A 275 -36.18 -32.88 34.34
C SER A 275 -37.70 -32.85 34.15
N GLN A 276 -38.23 -31.91 33.35
CA GLN A 276 -39.65 -31.85 33.00
C GLN A 276 -40.10 -33.06 32.19
N ARG A 277 -39.31 -33.51 31.21
CA ARG A 277 -39.60 -34.75 30.47
C ARG A 277 -39.57 -35.97 31.37
N GLY A 278 -38.55 -36.11 32.22
CA GLY A 278 -38.48 -37.19 33.20
C GLY A 278 -39.66 -37.20 34.18
N ALA A 279 -40.12 -36.02 34.62
CA ALA A 279 -41.33 -35.90 35.45
C ALA A 279 -42.60 -36.32 34.68
N GLN A 280 -42.76 -35.90 33.42
CA GLN A 280 -43.89 -36.30 32.58
C GLN A 280 -43.89 -37.80 32.24
N GLU A 281 -42.71 -38.38 31.99
CA GLU A 281 -42.53 -39.82 31.79
C GLU A 281 -42.92 -40.58 33.06
N LEU A 282 -42.44 -40.16 34.24
CA LEU A 282 -42.82 -40.76 35.52
C LEU A 282 -44.32 -40.58 35.85
N GLU A 283 -44.94 -39.46 35.52
CA GLU A 283 -46.40 -39.28 35.64
C GLU A 283 -47.18 -40.21 34.71
N GLN A 284 -46.73 -40.38 33.46
CA GLN A 284 -47.34 -41.32 32.51
C GLN A 284 -47.15 -42.77 32.96
N GLU A 285 -45.98 -43.13 33.49
CA GLU A 285 -45.76 -44.43 34.10
C GLU A 285 -46.63 -44.63 35.36
N SER A 286 -46.83 -43.60 36.19
CA SER A 286 -47.73 -43.70 37.36
C SER A 286 -49.16 -43.93 36.91
N ARG A 287 -49.67 -43.14 35.97
CA ARG A 287 -51.04 -43.29 35.43
C ARG A 287 -51.23 -44.65 34.74
N THR A 288 -50.27 -45.13 33.96
CA THR A 288 -50.37 -46.47 33.35
C THR A 288 -50.27 -47.59 34.39
N ARG A 289 -49.48 -47.44 35.45
CA ARG A 289 -49.47 -48.36 36.60
C ARG A 289 -50.79 -48.31 37.37
N GLU A 290 -51.37 -47.13 37.59
CA GLU A 290 -52.67 -46.93 38.23
C GLU A 290 -53.80 -47.55 37.39
N GLU A 291 -53.87 -47.30 36.08
CA GLU A 291 -54.84 -47.94 35.20
C GLU A 291 -54.65 -49.47 35.13
N VAL A 292 -53.41 -49.97 35.14
CA VAL A 292 -53.15 -51.42 35.22
C VAL A 292 -53.58 -51.96 36.57
N LEU A 293 -53.31 -51.25 37.67
CA LEU A 293 -53.78 -51.63 39.00
C LEU A 293 -55.30 -51.65 39.07
N GLU A 294 -56.01 -50.62 38.60
CA GLU A 294 -57.47 -50.59 38.50
C GLU A 294 -58.01 -51.71 37.62
N ARG A 295 -57.42 -51.97 36.44
CA ARG A 295 -57.80 -53.11 35.59
C ARG A 295 -57.57 -54.43 36.31
N THR A 296 -56.45 -54.61 37.00
CA THR A 296 -56.19 -55.82 37.78
C THR A 296 -57.09 -55.93 39.01
N GLN A 297 -57.50 -54.84 39.65
CA GLN A 297 -58.46 -54.83 40.76
C GLN A 297 -59.88 -55.13 40.29
N MET A 298 -60.31 -54.59 39.15
CA MET A 298 -61.58 -54.97 38.52
C MET A 298 -61.56 -56.44 38.10
N GLN A 299 -60.47 -56.90 37.47
CA GLN A 299 -60.28 -58.31 37.17
C GLN A 299 -60.20 -59.16 38.43
N LEU A 300 -59.60 -58.69 39.52
CA LEU A 300 -59.55 -59.41 40.79
C LEU A 300 -60.93 -59.47 41.43
N ALA A 301 -61.71 -58.39 41.40
CA ALA A 301 -63.09 -58.39 41.89
C ALA A 301 -64.03 -59.26 41.03
N GLU A 302 -63.86 -59.27 39.70
CA GLU A 302 -64.55 -60.19 38.80
C GLU A 302 -64.07 -61.64 39.01
N ARG A 303 -62.77 -61.84 39.26
CA ARG A 303 -62.21 -63.14 39.65
C ARG A 303 -62.72 -63.56 41.02
N ASP A 304 -62.86 -62.69 42.00
CA ASP A 304 -63.37 -62.97 43.34
C ASP A 304 -64.88 -63.21 43.33
N GLU A 305 -65.63 -62.53 42.46
CA GLU A 305 -67.05 -62.85 42.24
C GLU A 305 -67.20 -64.19 41.50
N THR A 306 -66.39 -64.43 40.45
CA THR A 306 -66.37 -65.74 39.78
C THR A 306 -65.79 -66.83 40.66
N VAL A 307 -64.91 -66.54 41.61
CA VAL A 307 -64.39 -67.45 42.64
C VAL A 307 -65.40 -67.61 43.75
N GLY A 308 -66.23 -66.63 44.13
CA GLY A 308 -67.36 -66.85 45.04
C GLY A 308 -68.48 -67.69 44.41
N ARG A 309 -68.75 -67.50 43.12
CA ARG A 309 -69.62 -68.39 42.33
C ARG A 309 -68.97 -69.76 42.15
N LEU A 310 -67.69 -69.82 41.81
CA LEU A 310 -66.97 -71.08 41.65
C LEU A 310 -66.73 -71.76 42.99
N GLU A 311 -66.64 -71.08 44.14
CA GLU A 311 -66.50 -71.64 45.49
C GLU A 311 -67.83 -72.06 46.06
N SER A 312 -68.95 -71.45 45.67
CA SER A 312 -70.26 -72.07 45.88
C SER A 312 -70.43 -73.29 44.95
N GLU A 313 -69.95 -73.22 43.71
CA GLU A 313 -69.85 -74.39 42.82
C GLU A 313 -68.74 -75.39 43.22
N VAL A 314 -67.75 -75.04 44.04
CA VAL A 314 -66.61 -75.84 44.49
C VAL A 314 -66.73 -76.15 45.99
N LEU A 315 -67.79 -75.68 46.65
CA LEU A 315 -68.44 -76.37 47.75
C LEU A 315 -69.36 -77.46 47.16
N ARG A 316 -70.04 -77.17 46.04
CA ARG A 316 -70.77 -78.17 45.23
C ARG A 316 -69.86 -79.17 44.49
N LEU A 317 -68.62 -78.79 44.17
CA LEU A 317 -67.61 -79.60 43.46
C LEU A 317 -66.38 -79.94 44.33
N LYS A 318 -66.20 -79.47 45.57
CA LYS A 318 -65.40 -80.23 46.59
C LYS A 318 -66.25 -81.30 47.27
N ALA A 319 -67.57 -81.27 47.06
CA ALA A 319 -68.38 -82.49 47.04
C ALA A 319 -68.16 -83.34 45.76
N HIS A 320 -67.29 -82.95 44.80
CA HIS A 320 -67.13 -83.61 43.48
C HIS A 320 -65.80 -83.38 42.67
N THR A 321 -64.62 -83.25 43.31
CA THR A 321 -63.27 -82.97 42.70
C THR A 321 -63.10 -81.67 41.86
N GLY A 322 -61.90 -81.09 41.65
CA GLY A 322 -60.53 -81.35 42.18
C GLY A 322 -59.44 -80.49 41.49
N ASP A 323 -58.36 -80.13 42.18
CA ASP A 323 -57.38 -79.09 41.74
C ASP A 323 -56.20 -79.64 40.88
N ALA A 324 -56.26 -79.54 39.54
CA ALA A 324 -55.15 -79.91 38.66
C ALA A 324 -54.89 -78.94 37.48
N GLU A 325 -55.94 -78.38 36.86
CA GLU A 325 -55.80 -77.59 35.63
C GLU A 325 -55.19 -76.20 35.87
N THR A 326 -55.47 -75.57 37.02
CA THR A 326 -54.96 -74.26 37.44
C THR A 326 -53.44 -74.21 37.52
N ILE A 327 -52.80 -75.30 37.97
CA ILE A 327 -51.34 -75.44 38.04
C ILE A 327 -50.73 -75.40 36.64
N SER A 328 -51.39 -75.99 35.64
CA SER A 328 -50.88 -76.01 34.26
C SER A 328 -50.84 -74.61 33.63
N VAL A 329 -51.86 -73.79 33.86
CA VAL A 329 -51.94 -72.41 33.35
C VAL A 329 -50.83 -71.54 33.94
N LEU A 330 -50.62 -71.63 35.27
CA LEU A 330 -49.53 -70.93 35.96
C LEU A 330 -48.15 -71.28 35.40
N THR A 331 -47.88 -72.57 35.11
CA THR A 331 -46.58 -72.95 34.52
C THR A 331 -46.36 -72.38 33.12
N ARG A 332 -47.42 -72.22 32.34
CA ARG A 332 -47.36 -71.62 31.00
C ARG A 332 -47.07 -70.12 31.07
N GLU A 333 -47.83 -69.37 31.87
CA GLU A 333 -47.64 -67.92 32.00
C GLU A 333 -46.26 -67.58 32.57
N LEU A 334 -45.76 -68.36 33.53
CA LEU A 334 -44.39 -68.22 34.04
C LEU A 334 -43.35 -68.47 32.94
N SER A 335 -43.58 -69.45 32.06
CA SER A 335 -42.69 -69.72 30.93
C SER A 335 -42.69 -68.58 29.89
N ASP A 336 -43.88 -68.02 29.58
CA ASP A 336 -44.03 -66.90 28.66
C ASP A 336 -43.32 -65.65 29.22
N GLN A 337 -43.47 -65.35 30.52
CA GLN A 337 -42.74 -64.28 31.20
C GLN A 337 -41.21 -64.50 31.15
N VAL A 338 -40.73 -65.72 31.39
CA VAL A 338 -39.29 -66.05 31.28
C VAL A 338 -38.77 -65.86 29.86
N THR A 339 -39.55 -66.18 28.81
CA THR A 339 -39.15 -65.85 27.43
C THR A 339 -39.12 -64.35 27.19
N HIS A 340 -40.10 -63.60 27.69
CA HIS A 340 -40.14 -62.14 27.54
C HIS A 340 -38.92 -61.47 28.21
N ILE A 341 -38.60 -61.85 29.45
CA ILE A 341 -37.39 -61.39 30.15
C ILE A 341 -36.14 -61.68 29.33
N ARG A 342 -35.97 -62.89 28.78
CA ARG A 342 -34.84 -63.22 27.90
C ARG A 342 -34.79 -62.34 26.64
N THR A 343 -35.92 -61.95 26.05
CA THR A 343 -35.93 -61.01 24.91
C THR A 343 -35.56 -59.58 25.30
N LEU A 344 -35.96 -59.12 26.49
CA LEU A 344 -35.56 -57.81 27.02
C LEU A 344 -34.06 -57.79 27.39
N GLU A 345 -33.55 -58.88 27.96
CA GLU A 345 -32.11 -59.03 28.21
C GLU A 345 -31.30 -59.10 26.91
N ALA A 346 -31.83 -59.71 25.84
CA ALA A 346 -31.18 -59.73 24.53
C ALA A 346 -31.09 -58.30 23.96
N LYS A 347 -32.20 -57.56 23.94
CA LYS A 347 -32.25 -56.16 23.47
C LYS A 347 -31.34 -55.23 24.28
N THR A 348 -31.29 -55.38 25.60
CA THR A 348 -30.39 -54.58 26.44
C THR A 348 -28.92 -54.97 26.24
N ARG A 349 -28.59 -56.23 25.94
CA ARG A 349 -27.23 -56.63 25.50
C ARG A 349 -26.87 -56.01 24.14
N GLU A 350 -27.78 -56.03 23.18
CA GLU A 350 -27.61 -55.39 21.85
C GLU A 350 -27.37 -53.88 22.01
N GLN A 351 -28.25 -53.17 22.71
CA GLN A 351 -28.10 -51.74 23.03
C GLN A 351 -26.79 -51.43 23.77
N LEU A 352 -26.34 -52.29 24.69
CA LEU A 352 -25.04 -52.14 25.34
C LEU A 352 -23.86 -52.32 24.37
N THR A 353 -23.98 -53.15 23.34
CA THR A 353 -22.96 -53.25 22.28
C THR A 353 -22.98 -52.04 21.35
N GLU A 354 -24.16 -51.53 20.98
CA GLU A 354 -24.31 -50.29 20.20
C GLU A 354 -23.74 -49.09 20.96
N LEU A 355 -24.07 -48.92 22.25
CA LEU A 355 -23.53 -47.84 23.08
C LEU A 355 -22.01 -47.95 23.25
N LYS A 356 -21.44 -49.16 23.33
CA LYS A 356 -19.98 -49.36 23.31
C LYS A 356 -19.37 -48.96 21.96
N HIS A 357 -20.01 -49.32 20.86
CA HIS A 357 -19.57 -48.98 19.51
C HIS A 357 -19.64 -47.47 19.25
N LEU A 358 -20.75 -46.81 19.59
CA LEU A 358 -20.90 -45.36 19.49
C LEU A 358 -19.89 -44.61 20.36
N ARG A 359 -19.59 -45.10 21.57
CA ARG A 359 -18.51 -44.54 22.42
C ARG A 359 -17.12 -44.72 21.81
N GLN A 360 -16.87 -45.79 21.05
CA GLN A 360 -15.61 -45.97 20.32
C GLN A 360 -15.53 -45.03 19.12
N ILE A 361 -16.62 -44.88 18.35
CA ILE A 361 -16.71 -43.93 17.24
C ILE A 361 -16.51 -42.50 17.75
N HIS A 362 -17.18 -42.11 18.84
CA HIS A 362 -17.05 -40.77 19.40
C HIS A 362 -15.61 -40.44 19.77
N LYS A 363 -14.89 -41.35 20.43
CA LYS A 363 -13.45 -41.21 20.73
C LYS A 363 -12.60 -41.09 19.47
N ALA A 364 -12.91 -41.83 18.40
CA ALA A 364 -12.21 -41.69 17.13
C ALA A 364 -12.50 -40.33 16.47
N VAL A 365 -13.73 -39.81 16.57
CA VAL A 365 -14.11 -38.48 16.10
C VAL A 365 -13.42 -37.38 16.91
N GLU A 366 -13.35 -37.51 18.24
CA GLU A 366 -12.61 -36.58 19.11
C GLU A 366 -11.13 -36.47 18.69
N VAL A 367 -10.45 -37.61 18.47
CA VAL A 367 -9.06 -37.63 17.97
C VAL A 367 -8.94 -36.98 16.59
N VAL A 368 -9.86 -37.27 15.66
CA VAL A 368 -9.87 -36.63 14.32
C VAL A 368 -10.15 -35.13 14.41
N GLU A 369 -10.97 -34.67 15.35
CA GLU A 369 -11.18 -33.24 15.60
C GLU A 369 -9.95 -32.56 16.21
N GLU A 370 -9.23 -33.23 17.12
CA GLU A 370 -7.97 -32.73 17.66
C GLU A 370 -6.87 -32.67 16.59
N GLU A 371 -6.74 -33.70 15.75
CA GLU A 371 -5.86 -33.70 14.58
C GLU A 371 -6.24 -32.59 13.60
N LYS A 372 -7.53 -32.39 13.32
CA LYS A 372 -8.03 -31.29 12.48
C LYS A 372 -7.66 -29.93 13.08
N ARG A 373 -7.92 -29.70 14.38
CA ARG A 373 -7.54 -28.45 15.08
C ARG A 373 -6.01 -28.24 15.05
N SER A 374 -5.23 -29.30 15.17
CA SER A 374 -3.76 -29.27 15.08
C SER A 374 -3.28 -28.91 13.66
N LEU A 375 -3.88 -29.52 12.62
CA LEU A 375 -3.59 -29.21 11.22
C LEU A 375 -4.03 -27.80 10.83
N GLN A 376 -5.17 -27.30 11.34
CA GLN A 376 -5.62 -25.92 11.13
C GLN A 376 -4.62 -24.92 11.73
N ARG A 377 -4.17 -25.11 12.98
CA ARG A 377 -3.13 -24.27 13.59
C ARG A 377 -1.80 -24.31 12.82
N ARG A 378 -1.44 -25.46 12.24
CA ARG A 378 -0.24 -25.59 11.39
C ARG A 378 -0.41 -24.86 10.05
N LEU A 379 -1.61 -24.90 9.47
CA LEU A 379 -1.94 -24.15 8.26
C LEU A 379 -1.85 -22.64 8.52
N GLU A 380 -2.54 -22.14 9.55
CA GLU A 380 -2.48 -20.73 9.98
C GLU A 380 -1.03 -20.27 10.26
N ALA A 381 -0.20 -21.11 10.90
CA ALA A 381 1.21 -20.82 11.11
C ALA A 381 2.02 -20.80 9.81
N SER A 382 1.69 -21.66 8.84
CA SER A 382 2.33 -21.67 7.52
C SER A 382 1.91 -20.51 6.62
N GLU A 383 0.68 -20.00 6.79
CA GLU A 383 0.17 -18.80 6.11
C GLU A 383 0.86 -17.55 6.66
N ARG A 384 0.96 -17.40 7.99
CA ARG A 384 1.74 -16.29 8.61
C ARG A 384 3.20 -16.28 8.16
N LEU A 385 3.85 -17.45 8.07
CA LEU A 385 5.22 -17.55 7.55
C LEU A 385 5.32 -17.22 6.05
N GLN A 386 4.24 -17.36 5.27
CA GLN A 386 4.20 -16.91 3.87
C GLN A 386 4.05 -15.38 3.80
N ASP A 387 3.19 -14.78 4.63
CA ASP A 387 3.04 -13.34 4.74
C ASP A 387 4.36 -12.66 5.17
N GLU A 388 5.01 -13.17 6.22
CA GLU A 388 6.34 -12.73 6.67
C GLU A 388 7.39 -12.86 5.54
N LEU A 389 7.41 -13.98 4.82
CA LEU A 389 8.33 -14.21 3.71
C LEU A 389 8.08 -13.24 2.54
N ASP A 390 6.82 -12.89 2.25
CA ASP A 390 6.46 -11.94 1.20
C ASP A 390 6.63 -10.47 1.63
N GLU A 391 6.60 -10.17 2.93
CA GLU A 391 7.10 -8.91 3.49
C GLU A 391 8.61 -8.79 3.33
N GLU A 392 9.38 -9.78 3.75
CA GLU A 392 10.84 -9.80 3.60
C GLU A 392 11.29 -9.77 2.13
N ARG A 393 10.58 -10.45 1.23
CA ARG A 393 10.82 -10.34 -0.23
C ARG A 393 10.59 -8.93 -0.74
N ARG A 394 9.50 -8.26 -0.33
CA ARG A 394 9.22 -6.86 -0.71
C ARG A 394 10.24 -5.88 -0.12
N GLN A 395 10.66 -6.08 1.13
CA GLN A 395 11.73 -5.29 1.75
C GLN A 395 13.05 -5.48 0.99
N ARG A 396 13.42 -6.71 0.68
CA ARG A 396 14.62 -7.04 -0.10
C ARG A 396 14.58 -6.41 -1.50
N GLN A 397 13.45 -6.50 -2.20
CA GLN A 397 13.28 -5.85 -3.50
C GLN A 397 13.52 -4.34 -3.39
N ARG A 398 12.87 -3.65 -2.44
CA ARG A 398 13.10 -2.21 -2.19
C ARG A 398 14.56 -1.89 -1.93
N LEU A 399 15.23 -2.64 -1.05
CA LEU A 399 16.65 -2.42 -0.75
C LEU A 399 17.57 -2.71 -1.95
N GLU A 400 17.25 -3.70 -2.78
CA GLU A 400 17.99 -3.97 -4.02
C GLU A 400 17.72 -2.89 -5.08
N ASP A 401 16.52 -2.34 -5.16
CA ASP A 401 16.14 -1.26 -6.09
C ASP A 401 16.72 0.10 -5.65
N GLU A 402 16.71 0.40 -4.35
CA GLU A 402 17.44 1.51 -3.75
C GLU A 402 18.93 1.38 -4.05
N ARG A 403 19.55 0.21 -3.82
CA ARG A 403 20.95 -0.04 -4.17
C ARG A 403 21.21 0.14 -5.68
N ARG A 404 20.31 -0.30 -6.55
CA ARG A 404 20.42 -0.10 -8.01
C ARG A 404 20.33 1.39 -8.38
N ALA A 405 19.41 2.13 -7.77
CA ALA A 405 19.27 3.57 -7.97
C ALA A 405 20.55 4.32 -7.53
N TRP A 406 21.10 3.98 -6.35
CA TRP A 406 22.37 4.54 -5.89
C TRP A 406 23.57 4.13 -6.77
N ALA A 407 23.61 2.89 -7.25
CA ALA A 407 24.65 2.43 -8.16
C ALA A 407 24.58 3.16 -9.51
N ALA A 408 23.40 3.24 -10.13
CA ALA A 408 23.18 3.96 -11.38
C ALA A 408 23.44 5.47 -11.24
N TYR A 409 23.10 6.06 -10.10
CA TYR A 409 23.45 7.45 -9.77
C TYR A 409 24.97 7.65 -9.78
N LEU A 410 25.72 6.85 -8.99
CA LEU A 410 27.18 6.92 -8.91
C LEU A 410 27.88 6.59 -10.25
N GLU A 411 27.34 5.65 -11.02
CA GLU A 411 27.82 5.33 -12.37
C GLU A 411 27.55 6.48 -13.36
N SER A 412 26.41 7.18 -13.23
CA SER A 412 26.08 8.34 -14.05
C SER A 412 26.93 9.58 -13.71
N GLU A 413 27.30 9.78 -12.44
CA GLU A 413 28.28 10.80 -12.05
C GLU A 413 29.67 10.44 -12.62
N ALA A 414 30.12 9.20 -12.42
CA ALA A 414 31.44 8.73 -12.86
C ALA A 414 31.61 8.75 -14.39
N SER A 415 30.55 8.45 -15.15
CA SER A 415 30.58 8.42 -16.62
C SER A 415 30.69 9.81 -17.26
N ASN A 416 30.22 10.86 -16.58
CA ASN A 416 30.21 12.23 -17.11
C ASN A 416 31.53 13.00 -16.88
N GLY A 417 32.51 12.44 -16.17
CA GLY A 417 33.83 13.05 -15.97
C GLY A 417 33.86 14.34 -15.13
N ASN A 418 32.73 14.76 -14.60
CA ASN A 418 32.65 15.80 -13.57
C ASN A 418 33.12 15.24 -12.21
N PRO A 419 33.64 16.09 -11.31
CA PRO A 419 33.74 15.71 -9.90
C PRO A 419 32.35 15.37 -9.36
N ILE A 420 32.29 14.46 -8.38
CA ILE A 420 31.08 14.08 -7.64
C ILE A 420 30.37 15.36 -7.22
N GLU A 421 29.10 15.53 -7.60
CA GLU A 421 28.44 16.85 -7.51
C GLU A 421 28.11 17.22 -6.05
N PHE A 422 28.21 16.25 -5.14
CA PHE A 422 28.02 16.38 -3.70
C PHE A 422 29.19 15.80 -2.89
N ASP A 423 30.15 16.65 -2.51
CA ASP A 423 31.28 16.30 -1.62
C ASP A 423 30.85 15.94 -0.18
N SER A 424 29.59 16.21 0.21
CA SER A 424 29.07 15.97 1.56
C SER A 424 27.65 15.36 1.54
N PRO A 425 27.33 14.41 2.45
CA PRO A 425 25.95 13.94 2.66
C PRO A 425 24.96 15.06 3.03
N GLU A 426 25.45 16.17 3.59
CA GLU A 426 24.61 17.35 3.84
C GLU A 426 24.15 18.04 2.55
N ASP A 427 24.96 18.00 1.50
CA ASP A 427 24.63 18.63 0.22
C ASP A 427 23.66 17.76 -0.58
N VAL A 428 23.79 16.43 -0.52
CA VAL A 428 22.75 15.50 -1.00
C VAL A 428 21.43 15.74 -0.26
N ALA A 429 21.47 15.93 1.07
CA ALA A 429 20.26 16.24 1.85
C ALA A 429 19.66 17.61 1.48
N ARG A 430 20.49 18.65 1.26
CA ARG A 430 20.04 19.97 0.77
C ARG A 430 19.41 19.87 -0.61
N ALA A 431 20.04 19.16 -1.55
CA ALA A 431 19.52 18.93 -2.90
C ALA A 431 18.19 18.18 -2.88
N LEU A 432 18.08 17.10 -2.09
CA LEU A 432 16.84 16.34 -1.93
C LEU A 432 15.71 17.13 -1.24
N ILE A 433 16.04 18.06 -0.32
CA ILE A 433 15.04 18.99 0.24
C ILE A 433 14.60 20.01 -0.82
N ALA A 434 15.53 20.58 -1.60
CA ALA A 434 15.22 21.50 -2.68
C ALA A 434 14.39 20.83 -3.79
N GLU A 435 14.73 19.58 -4.16
CA GLU A 435 13.99 18.77 -5.12
C GLU A 435 12.58 18.48 -4.60
N ARG A 436 12.43 18.03 -3.34
CA ARG A 436 11.11 17.83 -2.73
C ARG A 436 10.26 19.09 -2.73
N LEU A 437 10.85 20.24 -2.40
CA LEU A 437 10.16 21.53 -2.39
C LEU A 437 9.80 21.96 -3.82
N SER A 438 10.67 21.70 -4.81
CA SER A 438 10.36 21.91 -6.23
C SER A 438 9.24 21.00 -6.71
N SER A 439 9.23 19.71 -6.34
CA SER A 439 8.18 18.75 -6.70
C SER A 439 6.84 19.11 -6.06
N ALA A 440 6.86 19.59 -4.81
CA ALA A 440 5.67 20.11 -4.15
C ALA A 440 5.13 21.33 -4.90
N SER A 441 6.00 22.29 -5.25
CA SER A 441 5.60 23.47 -6.02
C SER A 441 5.11 23.15 -7.45
N LEU A 442 5.62 22.08 -8.07
CA LEU A 442 5.14 21.58 -9.36
C LEU A 442 3.78 20.88 -9.22
N VAL A 443 3.56 20.11 -8.15
CA VAL A 443 2.27 19.49 -7.84
C VAL A 443 1.22 20.55 -7.49
N GLU A 444 1.58 21.61 -6.75
CA GLU A 444 0.72 22.77 -6.51
C GLU A 444 0.33 23.46 -7.81
N ARG A 445 1.30 23.78 -8.69
CA ARG A 445 1.02 24.35 -10.02
C ARG A 445 0.19 23.45 -10.92
N LEU A 446 0.40 22.12 -10.88
CA LEU A 446 -0.46 21.18 -11.61
C LEU A 446 -1.89 21.16 -11.03
N GLY A 447 -2.01 21.27 -9.71
CA GLY A 447 -3.29 21.41 -9.01
C GLY A 447 -4.02 22.73 -9.28
N GLU A 448 -3.29 23.81 -9.61
CA GLU A 448 -3.84 25.10 -10.08
C GLU A 448 -4.21 25.06 -11.57
N LEU A 449 -3.39 24.42 -12.41
CA LEU A 449 -3.65 24.30 -13.85
C LEU A 449 -4.82 23.35 -14.18
N GLN A 450 -5.04 22.31 -13.37
CA GLN A 450 -6.11 21.35 -13.61
C GLN A 450 -7.54 21.94 -13.55
N PRO A 451 -7.92 22.81 -12.58
CA PRO A 451 -9.18 23.55 -12.63
C PRO A 451 -9.21 24.60 -13.75
N GLU A 452 -8.10 25.29 -14.07
CA GLU A 452 -8.07 26.18 -15.24
C GLU A 452 -8.37 25.43 -16.56
N ILE A 453 -7.85 24.22 -16.71
CA ILE A 453 -8.14 23.36 -17.87
C ILE A 453 -9.61 22.93 -17.84
N ALA A 454 -10.15 22.53 -16.69
CA ALA A 454 -11.56 22.18 -16.55
C ALA A 454 -12.50 23.36 -16.87
N ASP A 455 -12.16 24.58 -16.45
CA ASP A 455 -12.90 25.79 -16.78
C ASP A 455 -12.80 26.14 -18.27
N ARG A 456 -11.62 26.00 -18.88
CA ARG A 456 -11.47 26.15 -20.34
C ARG A 456 -12.27 25.10 -21.10
N ASP A 457 -12.30 23.85 -20.65
CA ASP A 457 -13.13 22.79 -21.25
C ASP A 457 -14.62 23.08 -21.09
N ASN A 458 -15.04 23.67 -19.97
CA ASN A 458 -16.42 24.10 -19.76
C ASN A 458 -16.79 25.27 -20.68
N ILE A 459 -15.89 26.25 -20.86
CA ILE A 459 -16.04 27.35 -21.82
C ILE A 459 -16.07 26.82 -23.27
N ILE A 460 -15.21 25.86 -23.62
CA ILE A 460 -15.22 25.21 -24.94
C ILE A 460 -16.58 24.51 -25.15
N LYS A 461 -17.06 23.73 -24.19
CA LYS A 461 -18.39 23.09 -24.27
C LYS A 461 -19.53 24.10 -24.40
N THR A 462 -19.50 25.23 -23.68
CA THR A 462 -20.53 26.26 -23.85
C THR A 462 -20.47 26.91 -25.24
N LEU A 463 -19.28 27.25 -25.74
CA LEU A 463 -19.07 27.79 -27.08
C LEU A 463 -19.42 26.77 -28.19
N GLU A 464 -19.19 25.48 -27.97
CA GLU A 464 -19.61 24.40 -28.88
C GLU A 464 -21.13 24.23 -28.90
N ASN A 465 -21.80 24.30 -27.74
CA ASN A 465 -23.25 24.29 -27.64
C ASN A 465 -23.88 25.54 -28.27
N GLU A 466 -23.29 26.72 -28.06
CA GLU A 466 -23.69 27.96 -28.72
C GLU A 466 -23.47 27.89 -30.24
N LYS A 467 -22.33 27.38 -30.70
CA LYS A 467 -22.04 27.15 -32.12
C LYS A 467 -23.03 26.15 -32.74
N ALA A 468 -23.36 25.05 -32.06
CA ALA A 468 -24.37 24.10 -32.52
C ALA A 468 -25.78 24.73 -32.55
N SER A 469 -26.12 25.55 -31.55
CA SER A 469 -27.37 26.32 -31.51
C SER A 469 -27.45 27.30 -32.69
N LEU A 470 -26.40 28.11 -32.90
CA LEU A 470 -26.26 29.05 -34.02
C LEU A 470 -26.24 28.35 -35.37
N GLN A 471 -25.59 27.18 -35.50
CA GLN A 471 -25.65 26.36 -36.70
C GLN A 471 -27.08 25.88 -36.96
N SER A 472 -27.80 25.40 -35.94
CA SER A 472 -29.21 25.03 -36.08
C SER A 472 -30.10 26.23 -36.44
N GLN A 473 -29.77 27.43 -35.95
CA GLN A 473 -30.47 28.68 -36.30
C GLN A 473 -30.15 29.10 -37.74
N ILE A 474 -28.90 28.96 -38.18
CA ILE A 474 -28.47 29.22 -39.56
C ILE A 474 -29.10 28.21 -40.51
N GLU A 475 -29.23 26.93 -40.15
CA GLU A 475 -29.96 25.94 -40.94
C GLU A 475 -31.45 26.26 -40.99
N LYS A 476 -32.08 26.58 -39.85
CA LYS A 476 -33.47 27.08 -39.80
C LYS A 476 -33.65 28.31 -40.70
N LEU A 477 -32.74 29.28 -40.67
CA LEU A 477 -32.74 30.49 -41.50
C LEU A 477 -32.37 30.24 -42.97
N LYS A 478 -31.61 29.19 -43.30
CA LYS A 478 -31.37 28.74 -44.68
C LYS A 478 -32.59 27.99 -45.25
N THR A 479 -33.33 27.29 -44.39
CA THR A 479 -34.58 26.59 -44.77
C THR A 479 -35.80 27.51 -44.80
N SER A 480 -35.86 28.54 -43.95
CA SER A 480 -36.95 29.54 -43.95
C SER A 480 -36.64 30.74 -44.86
N GLY A 481 -35.38 31.12 -44.99
CA GLY A 481 -34.89 32.19 -45.87
C GLY A 481 -34.47 31.64 -47.23
N GLY A 482 -35.44 31.52 -48.13
CA GLY A 482 -35.21 30.98 -49.48
C GLY A 482 -34.13 31.69 -50.29
N GLY A 483 -33.03 30.97 -50.57
CA GLY A 483 -32.26 31.02 -51.84
C GLY A 483 -31.46 32.27 -52.23
N ALA A 484 -31.68 33.46 -51.65
CA ALA A 484 -31.34 34.71 -52.36
C ALA A 484 -29.98 35.37 -52.06
N SER A 485 -29.35 35.18 -50.88
CA SER A 485 -28.22 36.04 -50.46
C SER A 485 -26.88 35.33 -50.20
N GLY A 486 -26.89 34.15 -49.56
CA GLY A 486 -25.64 33.45 -49.20
C GLY A 486 -24.81 32.92 -50.38
N GLY A 487 -25.42 32.70 -51.54
CA GLY A 487 -24.78 32.01 -52.66
C GLY A 487 -23.74 32.81 -53.45
N ASN A 488 -23.64 34.13 -53.29
CA ASN A 488 -22.77 34.95 -54.15
C ASN A 488 -21.30 34.96 -53.70
N ALA A 489 -21.03 34.94 -52.39
CA ALA A 489 -19.66 34.93 -51.87
C ALA A 489 -18.93 33.61 -52.18
N ASP A 490 -19.60 32.47 -51.98
CA ASP A 490 -19.02 31.15 -52.27
C ASP A 490 -18.88 30.90 -53.77
N LYS A 491 -19.81 31.39 -54.61
CA LYS A 491 -19.64 31.39 -56.07
C LYS A 491 -18.47 32.27 -56.53
N ALA A 492 -18.19 33.39 -55.87
CA ALA A 492 -17.04 34.23 -56.19
C ALA A 492 -15.71 33.53 -55.82
N ARG A 493 -15.63 32.89 -54.64
CA ARG A 493 -14.48 32.09 -54.22
C ARG A 493 -14.24 30.90 -55.16
N ALA A 494 -15.27 30.13 -55.48
CA ALA A 494 -15.16 28.99 -56.41
C ALA A 494 -14.76 29.41 -57.84
N ARG A 495 -15.10 30.63 -58.28
CA ARG A 495 -14.62 31.18 -59.56
C ARG A 495 -13.13 31.52 -59.52
N LEU A 496 -12.66 32.20 -58.47
CA LEU A 496 -11.25 32.54 -58.29
C LEU A 496 -10.37 31.29 -58.13
N GLU A 497 -10.83 30.29 -57.39
CA GLU A 497 -10.12 29.03 -57.21
C GLU A 497 -10.03 28.24 -58.54
N ARG A 498 -11.10 28.25 -59.35
CA ARG A 498 -11.09 27.66 -60.69
C ARG A 498 -10.18 28.42 -61.66
N GLN A 499 -10.11 29.75 -61.58
CA GLN A 499 -9.15 30.56 -62.36
C GLN A 499 -7.70 30.25 -61.97
N ARG A 500 -7.41 30.16 -60.67
CA ARG A 500 -6.07 29.76 -60.18
C ARG A 500 -5.68 28.36 -60.64
N ALA A 501 -6.60 27.39 -60.57
CA ALA A 501 -6.35 26.03 -61.02
C ALA A 501 -6.14 25.93 -62.55
N LEU A 502 -6.77 26.80 -63.34
CA LEU A 502 -6.53 26.89 -64.79
C LEU A 502 -5.15 27.49 -65.08
N ALA A 503 -4.79 28.61 -64.44
CA ALA A 503 -3.49 29.26 -64.63
C ALA A 503 -2.31 28.36 -64.22
N VAL A 504 -2.46 27.57 -63.15
CA VAL A 504 -1.43 26.57 -62.75
C VAL A 504 -1.27 25.49 -63.82
N LYS A 505 -2.38 24.95 -64.36
CA LYS A 505 -2.33 23.94 -65.43
C LYS A 505 -1.80 24.48 -66.74
N GLU A 506 -2.07 25.75 -67.05
CA GLU A 506 -1.49 26.43 -68.21
C GLU A 506 0.02 26.63 -68.05
N ALA A 507 0.49 27.04 -66.86
CA ALA A 507 1.92 27.12 -66.56
C ALA A 507 2.62 25.74 -66.58
N GLU A 508 1.97 24.68 -66.10
CA GLU A 508 2.45 23.30 -66.19
C GLU A 508 2.49 22.81 -67.65
N TYR A 509 1.46 23.12 -68.45
CA TYR A 509 1.39 22.78 -69.88
C TYR A 509 2.46 23.52 -70.69
N LEU A 510 2.67 24.82 -70.47
CA LEU A 510 3.70 25.61 -71.13
C LEU A 510 5.11 25.12 -70.74
N ARG A 511 5.34 24.75 -69.47
CA ARG A 511 6.60 24.11 -69.04
C ARG A 511 6.80 22.74 -69.67
N ALA A 512 5.74 21.95 -69.84
CA ALA A 512 5.82 20.67 -70.54
C ALA A 512 6.06 20.85 -72.05
N GLN A 513 5.50 21.89 -72.68
CA GLN A 513 5.78 22.25 -74.07
C GLN A 513 7.24 22.70 -74.25
N LEU A 514 7.75 23.62 -73.42
CA LEU A 514 9.16 24.01 -73.45
C LEU A 514 10.07 22.79 -73.27
N LYS A 515 9.79 21.92 -72.30
CA LYS A 515 10.56 20.70 -72.08
C LYS A 515 10.46 19.67 -73.21
N THR A 516 9.39 19.69 -74.00
CA THR A 516 9.29 18.84 -75.21
C THR A 516 9.99 19.46 -76.41
N PHE A 517 10.03 20.79 -76.54
CA PHE A 517 10.89 21.46 -77.52
C PHE A 517 12.38 21.29 -77.18
N GLU A 518 12.79 21.44 -75.91
CA GLU A 518 14.14 21.11 -75.44
C GLU A 518 14.52 19.65 -75.80
N LEU A 519 13.59 18.69 -75.62
CA LEU A 519 13.81 17.29 -76.00
C LEU A 519 13.82 17.07 -77.52
N GLU A 520 13.01 17.79 -78.30
CA GLU A 520 12.98 17.71 -79.76
C GLU A 520 14.25 18.31 -80.38
N ASP A 521 14.69 19.48 -79.92
CA ASP A 521 15.94 20.10 -80.36
C ASP A 521 17.16 19.20 -80.03
N VAL A 522 17.23 18.65 -78.80
CA VAL A 522 18.27 17.69 -78.39
C VAL A 522 18.24 16.38 -79.20
N THR A 523 17.10 15.98 -79.77
CA THR A 523 16.99 14.73 -80.54
C THR A 523 17.08 14.91 -82.06
N MET A 524 16.88 16.11 -82.59
CA MET A 524 16.83 16.39 -84.03
C MET A 524 18.05 17.14 -84.59
N HIS A 525 18.90 17.75 -83.75
CA HIS A 525 20.05 18.58 -84.20
C HIS A 525 21.43 18.16 -83.66
N SER A 526 21.57 16.93 -83.16
CA SER A 526 22.68 16.47 -82.31
C SER A 526 24.12 16.43 -82.88
N GLU A 527 24.38 16.88 -84.11
CA GLU A 527 25.72 16.82 -84.71
C GLU A 527 26.20 18.19 -85.25
N SER A 528 27.28 18.69 -84.63
CA SER A 528 28.14 19.82 -85.01
C SER A 528 27.68 21.26 -84.77
N VAL A 529 26.60 21.52 -84.01
CA VAL A 529 26.13 22.91 -83.80
C VAL A 529 25.84 23.26 -82.33
N ASP A 530 25.54 22.26 -81.49
CA ASP A 530 24.91 22.51 -80.19
C ASP A 530 25.80 23.18 -79.14
N GLN A 531 27.12 22.95 -79.09
CA GLN A 531 27.94 23.62 -78.06
C GLN A 531 28.18 25.10 -78.35
N GLU A 532 28.50 25.47 -79.58
CA GLU A 532 28.71 26.87 -79.96
C GLU A 532 27.39 27.64 -80.01
N LYS A 533 26.28 27.01 -80.45
CA LYS A 533 24.96 27.65 -80.33
C LYS A 533 24.42 27.66 -78.91
N ALA A 534 24.61 26.64 -78.08
CA ALA A 534 24.22 26.72 -76.67
C ALA A 534 25.02 27.80 -75.94
N GLN A 535 26.33 27.92 -76.18
CA GLN A 535 27.12 29.04 -75.65
C GLN A 535 26.64 30.38 -76.19
N ARG A 536 26.34 30.50 -77.49
CA ARG A 536 25.82 31.73 -78.07
C ARG A 536 24.40 32.08 -77.59
N ILE A 537 23.58 31.07 -77.30
CA ILE A 537 22.26 31.22 -76.71
C ILE A 537 22.42 31.62 -75.24
N GLN A 538 23.33 31.02 -74.48
CA GLN A 538 23.68 31.46 -73.12
C GLN A 538 24.17 32.91 -73.11
N GLU A 539 25.13 33.28 -73.96
CA GLU A 539 25.59 34.68 -74.10
C GLU A 539 24.43 35.65 -74.42
N LEU A 540 23.44 35.21 -75.19
CA LEU A 540 22.25 36.02 -75.54
C LEU A 540 21.16 35.99 -74.46
N GLU A 541 21.04 34.90 -73.70
CA GLU A 541 20.14 34.74 -72.56
C GLU A 541 20.68 35.55 -71.37
N ASP A 542 21.98 35.48 -71.10
CA ASP A 542 22.72 36.32 -70.16
C ASP A 542 22.56 37.80 -70.55
N LEU A 543 22.78 38.19 -71.81
CA LEU A 543 22.51 39.58 -72.28
C LEU A 543 21.04 39.98 -72.17
N VAL A 544 20.10 39.05 -72.36
CA VAL A 544 18.66 39.32 -72.20
C VAL A 544 18.27 39.36 -70.72
N GLU A 545 18.98 38.67 -69.84
CA GLU A 545 18.83 38.75 -68.38
C GLU A 545 19.45 40.06 -67.86
N GLU A 546 20.65 40.42 -68.30
CA GLU A 546 21.25 41.76 -68.09
C GLU A 546 20.33 42.87 -68.61
N TYR A 547 19.74 42.76 -69.81
CA TYR A 547 18.77 43.74 -70.29
C TYR A 547 17.44 43.71 -69.54
N LYS A 548 16.99 42.57 -69.03
CA LYS A 548 15.80 42.53 -68.15
C LYS A 548 16.11 43.20 -66.81
N ASP A 549 17.29 42.98 -66.25
CA ASP A 549 17.73 43.57 -65.00
C ASP A 549 18.02 45.07 -65.16
N GLU A 550 18.59 45.51 -66.28
CA GLU A 550 18.66 46.93 -66.64
C GLU A 550 17.27 47.53 -66.86
N VAL A 551 16.33 46.85 -67.53
CA VAL A 551 14.95 47.34 -67.71
C VAL A 551 14.18 47.36 -66.38
N ASN A 552 14.42 46.41 -65.48
CA ASN A 552 13.84 46.35 -64.14
C ASN A 552 14.46 47.43 -63.24
N ALA A 553 15.77 47.64 -63.31
CA ALA A 553 16.48 48.72 -62.63
C ALA A 553 16.04 50.08 -63.15
N LEU A 554 15.89 50.25 -64.47
CA LEU A 554 15.33 51.45 -65.09
C LEU A 554 13.84 51.61 -64.77
N HIS A 555 13.06 50.54 -64.56
CA HIS A 555 11.69 50.65 -64.04
C HIS A 555 11.66 51.02 -62.55
N ALA A 556 12.60 50.54 -61.75
CA ALA A 556 12.77 50.94 -60.36
C ALA A 556 13.24 52.40 -60.25
N GLU A 557 14.17 52.83 -61.10
CA GLU A 557 14.59 54.21 -61.22
C GLU A 557 13.48 55.09 -61.78
N LEU A 558 12.73 54.67 -62.79
CA LEU A 558 11.60 55.43 -63.35
C LEU A 558 10.44 55.52 -62.37
N SER A 559 10.12 54.47 -61.59
CA SER A 559 9.10 54.57 -60.53
C SER A 559 9.57 55.41 -59.35
N SER A 560 10.87 55.36 -59.00
CA SER A 560 11.47 56.30 -58.04
C SER A 560 11.46 57.75 -58.57
N ARG A 561 11.65 57.96 -59.88
CA ARG A 561 11.62 59.28 -60.51
C ARG A 561 10.20 59.77 -60.76
N ASP A 562 9.21 58.93 -61.06
CA ASP A 562 7.80 59.33 -61.16
C ASP A 562 7.26 59.73 -59.79
N SER A 563 7.61 58.98 -58.73
CA SER A 563 7.33 59.39 -57.35
C SER A 563 8.06 60.68 -56.91
N THR A 564 9.06 61.13 -57.70
CA THR A 564 9.77 62.42 -57.52
C THR A 564 9.37 63.50 -58.54
N SER A 565 8.67 63.15 -59.63
CA SER A 565 8.32 64.06 -60.74
C SER A 565 6.92 64.66 -60.62
N ALA A 566 6.09 64.13 -59.71
CA ALA A 566 4.75 64.64 -59.42
C ALA A 566 4.72 65.74 -58.34
N SER A 567 5.57 66.77 -58.43
CA SER A 567 5.45 67.97 -57.58
C SER A 567 5.84 69.27 -58.28
N ASN A 568 4.85 69.96 -58.83
CA ASN A 568 4.95 71.36 -59.25
C ASN A 568 4.85 72.28 -58.00
N PRO A 569 5.61 73.39 -57.88
CA PRO A 569 5.74 74.11 -56.61
C PRO A 569 4.60 75.11 -56.35
N GLN A 570 3.64 74.72 -55.51
CA GLN A 570 2.72 75.64 -54.84
C GLN A 570 2.57 75.27 -53.34
N PRO A 571 2.55 76.25 -52.42
CA PRO A 571 2.58 75.97 -50.98
C PRO A 571 1.18 75.75 -50.42
N ALA A 572 0.85 74.50 -50.06
CA ALA A 572 -0.34 74.19 -49.26
C ALA A 572 -0.06 73.07 -48.25
N THR A 573 -0.29 73.41 -46.99
CA THR A 573 -0.28 72.58 -45.78
C THR A 573 -0.70 71.11 -45.91
N GLY A 574 0.22 70.21 -45.56
CA GLY A 574 -0.07 69.01 -44.75
C GLY A 574 -0.80 67.83 -45.41
N LEU A 575 -0.04 66.90 -45.99
CA LEU A 575 -0.45 65.50 -46.20
C LEU A 575 0.75 64.56 -45.92
N LYS A 576 0.45 63.35 -45.43
CA LYS A 576 1.44 62.38 -44.94
C LYS A 576 2.17 61.71 -46.10
N ARG A 577 3.47 61.41 -45.92
CA ARG A 577 4.19 60.44 -46.78
C ARG A 577 3.51 59.06 -46.69
N PRO A 578 3.52 58.26 -47.77
CA PRO A 578 3.15 56.84 -47.67
C PRO A 578 4.19 56.13 -46.80
N ARG A 579 3.75 55.57 -45.67
CA ARG A 579 4.58 54.80 -44.73
C ARG A 579 4.08 53.35 -44.54
N GLU A 580 2.97 53.02 -45.19
CA GLU A 580 2.19 51.80 -44.93
C GLU A 580 2.88 50.52 -45.48
N ALA A 581 3.72 50.62 -46.50
CA ALA A 581 4.49 49.47 -47.02
C ALA A 581 5.56 49.01 -46.03
N ASP A 582 6.45 49.92 -45.60
CA ASP A 582 7.50 49.64 -44.61
C ASP A 582 6.92 49.16 -43.26
N GLU A 583 5.78 49.73 -42.82
CA GLU A 583 5.11 49.28 -41.60
C GLU A 583 4.55 47.86 -41.74
N ALA A 584 3.89 47.52 -42.85
CA ALA A 584 3.36 46.18 -43.08
C ALA A 584 4.46 45.12 -43.19
N GLU A 585 5.57 45.42 -43.87
CA GLU A 585 6.73 44.51 -43.98
C GLU A 585 7.46 44.37 -42.64
N SER A 586 7.65 45.47 -41.90
CA SER A 586 8.21 45.45 -40.54
C SER A 586 7.34 44.64 -39.56
N GLU A 587 6.01 44.74 -39.64
CA GLU A 587 5.10 43.92 -38.84
C GLU A 587 5.18 42.43 -39.22
N GLN A 588 5.24 42.11 -40.52
CA GLN A 588 5.40 40.72 -40.97
C GLN A 588 6.75 40.13 -40.53
N LEU A 589 7.85 40.88 -40.66
CA LEU A 589 9.17 40.49 -40.15
C LEU A 589 9.16 40.33 -38.62
N GLY A 590 8.46 41.20 -37.89
CA GLY A 590 8.25 41.07 -36.45
C GLY A 590 7.48 39.80 -36.07
N GLN A 591 6.43 39.46 -36.82
CA GLN A 591 5.67 38.22 -36.64
C GLN A 591 6.50 36.98 -36.99
N LEU A 592 7.27 37.01 -38.08
CA LEU A 592 8.17 35.92 -38.47
C LEU A 592 9.30 35.71 -37.46
N SER A 593 9.88 36.78 -36.92
CA SER A 593 10.89 36.72 -35.85
C SER A 593 10.32 36.09 -34.56
N ARG A 594 9.09 36.47 -34.16
CA ARG A 594 8.39 35.84 -33.03
C ARG A 594 8.10 34.36 -33.29
N LYS A 595 7.65 34.00 -34.50
CA LYS A 595 7.44 32.60 -34.91
C LYS A 595 8.75 31.81 -34.93
N ASN A 596 9.84 32.39 -35.41
CA ASN A 596 11.15 31.73 -35.45
C ASN A 596 11.67 31.46 -34.03
N ARG A 597 11.61 32.46 -33.13
CA ARG A 597 11.93 32.27 -31.70
C ARG A 597 11.06 31.21 -31.04
N LYS A 598 9.75 31.19 -31.32
CA LYS A 598 8.86 30.14 -30.82
C LYS A 598 9.25 28.76 -31.38
N LEU A 599 9.51 28.64 -32.68
CA LEU A 599 9.96 27.38 -33.26
C LEU A 599 11.32 26.92 -32.70
N GLN A 600 12.19 27.84 -32.29
CA GLN A 600 13.44 27.52 -31.58
C GLN A 600 13.19 27.02 -30.15
N THR A 601 12.27 27.62 -29.39
CA THR A 601 11.89 27.10 -28.07
C THR A 601 11.20 25.75 -28.18
N ASP A 602 10.23 25.63 -29.09
CA ASP A 602 9.50 24.39 -29.34
C ASP A 602 10.48 23.27 -29.79
N LEU A 603 11.52 23.57 -30.58
CA LEU A 603 12.58 22.60 -30.93
C LEU A 603 13.43 22.17 -29.73
N ALA A 604 13.84 23.12 -28.88
CA ALA A 604 14.63 22.83 -27.69
C ALA A 604 13.83 21.98 -26.68
N GLU A 605 12.54 22.30 -26.49
CA GLU A 605 11.61 21.50 -25.70
C GLU A 605 11.47 20.08 -26.27
N LEU A 606 11.30 19.93 -27.59
CA LEU A 606 11.21 18.61 -28.23
C LEU A 606 12.50 17.79 -28.11
N GLN A 607 13.67 18.44 -28.25
CA GLN A 607 14.98 17.81 -28.09
C GLN A 607 15.21 17.35 -26.65
N ASN A 608 14.84 18.17 -25.66
CA ASN A 608 14.88 17.80 -24.25
C ASN A 608 13.95 16.61 -23.95
N ALA A 609 12.70 16.67 -24.43
CA ALA A 609 11.73 15.58 -24.28
C ALA A 609 12.22 14.27 -24.93
N HIS A 610 12.81 14.33 -26.13
CA HIS A 610 13.43 13.18 -26.77
C HIS A 610 14.60 12.62 -25.94
N SER A 611 15.45 13.48 -25.38
CA SER A 611 16.59 13.04 -24.57
C SER A 611 16.16 12.36 -23.25
N LEU A 612 15.05 12.80 -22.65
CA LEU A 612 14.46 12.18 -21.47
C LEU A 612 13.82 10.84 -21.83
N LEU A 613 12.98 10.80 -22.86
CA LEU A 613 12.31 9.58 -23.31
C LEU A 613 13.31 8.49 -23.74
N GLN A 614 14.44 8.88 -24.31
CA GLN A 614 15.53 7.95 -24.64
C GLN A 614 16.18 7.36 -23.38
N LYS A 615 16.45 8.17 -22.35
CA LYS A 615 16.95 7.68 -21.05
C LYS A 615 15.93 6.77 -20.35
N GLU A 616 14.65 7.11 -20.38
CA GLU A 616 13.57 6.27 -19.85
C GLU A 616 13.47 4.92 -20.60
N TYR A 617 13.64 4.93 -21.92
CA TYR A 617 13.69 3.72 -22.73
C TYR A 617 14.88 2.82 -22.34
N ASP A 618 16.08 3.39 -22.19
CA ASP A 618 17.28 2.65 -21.82
C ASP A 618 17.12 2.03 -20.41
N VAL A 619 16.70 2.83 -19.42
CA VAL A 619 16.44 2.36 -18.04
C VAL A 619 15.35 1.27 -17.99
N THR A 620 14.25 1.43 -18.71
CA THR A 620 13.17 0.40 -18.74
C THR A 620 13.59 -0.86 -19.49
N SER A 621 14.45 -0.75 -20.50
CA SER A 621 15.07 -1.89 -21.18
C SER A 621 15.96 -2.71 -20.23
N GLU A 622 16.79 -2.04 -19.42
CA GLU A 622 17.65 -2.68 -18.41
C GLU A 622 16.85 -3.32 -17.26
N GLN A 623 15.79 -2.65 -16.80
CA GLN A 623 14.85 -3.22 -15.82
C GLN A 623 14.15 -4.46 -16.38
N LEU A 624 13.73 -4.43 -17.66
CA LEU A 624 13.12 -5.59 -18.32
C LEU A 624 14.12 -6.74 -18.52
N ALA A 625 15.39 -6.43 -18.83
CA ALA A 625 16.45 -7.41 -18.96
C ALA A 625 16.75 -8.10 -17.63
N SER A 626 16.95 -7.32 -16.55
CA SER A 626 17.22 -7.85 -15.21
C SER A 626 16.02 -8.64 -14.64
N ALA A 627 14.78 -8.21 -14.87
CA ALA A 627 13.58 -9.00 -14.53
C ALA A 627 13.53 -10.34 -15.28
N LYS A 628 13.89 -10.37 -16.58
CA LYS A 628 14.01 -11.61 -17.36
C LYS A 628 15.14 -12.52 -16.87
N GLU A 629 16.18 -11.98 -16.22
CA GLU A 629 17.22 -12.77 -15.58
C GLU A 629 16.82 -13.31 -14.22
N GLN A 630 16.06 -12.55 -13.43
CA GLN A 630 15.44 -13.05 -12.19
C GLN A 630 14.50 -14.24 -12.47
N LEU A 631 13.78 -14.23 -13.59
CA LEU A 631 12.97 -15.38 -14.04
C LEU A 631 13.80 -16.63 -14.43
N LYS A 632 15.11 -16.49 -14.68
CA LYS A 632 16.03 -17.63 -14.93
C LYS A 632 16.59 -18.23 -13.63
N VAL A 633 16.29 -17.66 -12.46
CA VAL A 633 16.76 -18.20 -11.18
C VAL A 633 16.14 -19.57 -10.94
N ARG A 634 17.00 -20.60 -11.01
CA ARG A 634 16.60 -22.01 -10.92
C ARG A 634 16.12 -22.35 -9.51
N VAL A 635 14.80 -22.42 -9.34
CA VAL A 635 14.18 -22.91 -8.10
C VAL A 635 14.69 -24.31 -7.76
N LEU A 636 15.23 -24.48 -6.56
CA LEU A 636 15.70 -25.76 -6.01
C LEU A 636 14.50 -26.64 -5.66
N SER A 637 13.99 -27.39 -6.64
CA SER A 637 13.00 -28.44 -6.44
C SER A 637 13.65 -29.79 -6.13
N LEU A 638 12.91 -30.66 -5.43
CA LEU A 638 13.28 -32.06 -5.27
C LEU A 638 13.37 -32.72 -6.66
N ARG A 639 14.43 -33.51 -6.89
CA ARG A 639 14.71 -34.18 -8.19
C ARG A 639 13.54 -35.05 -8.69
N SER A 640 12.75 -35.58 -7.77
CA SER A 640 11.45 -36.22 -8.00
C SER A 640 10.44 -35.60 -7.04
N ASN A 641 9.74 -34.56 -7.48
CA ASN A 641 8.70 -33.90 -6.70
C ASN A 641 7.36 -34.56 -7.04
N PRO A 642 6.66 -35.24 -6.11
CA PRO A 642 5.41 -35.94 -6.40
C PRO A 642 4.33 -35.01 -6.99
N THR A 643 4.33 -33.72 -6.62
CA THR A 643 3.43 -32.73 -7.22
C THR A 643 3.80 -32.41 -8.67
N SER A 644 5.09 -32.32 -8.99
CA SER A 644 5.59 -32.12 -10.35
C SER A 644 5.36 -33.36 -11.22
N ASP A 645 5.55 -34.55 -10.66
CA ASP A 645 5.35 -35.82 -11.36
C ASP A 645 3.85 -36.03 -11.66
N TYR A 646 2.97 -35.67 -10.71
CA TYR A 646 1.52 -35.65 -10.92
C TYR A 646 1.06 -34.59 -11.92
N GLN A 647 1.66 -33.39 -11.90
CA GLN A 647 1.41 -32.35 -12.91
C GLN A 647 1.89 -32.77 -14.30
N ALA A 648 3.06 -33.41 -14.41
CA ALA A 648 3.59 -33.95 -15.66
C ALA A 648 2.72 -35.10 -16.18
N ALA A 649 2.27 -36.00 -15.30
CA ALA A 649 1.30 -37.04 -15.65
C ALA A 649 0.00 -36.43 -16.19
N LYS A 650 -0.59 -35.46 -15.49
CA LYS A 650 -1.78 -34.69 -15.93
C LYS A 650 -1.56 -33.94 -17.24
N ALA A 651 -0.41 -33.30 -17.43
CA ALA A 651 -0.09 -32.62 -18.67
C ALA A 651 0.03 -33.62 -19.83
N SER A 652 0.63 -34.80 -19.59
CA SER A 652 0.74 -35.88 -20.57
C SER A 652 -0.62 -36.47 -20.95
N THR A 653 -1.53 -36.66 -19.99
CA THR A 653 -2.87 -37.19 -20.28
C THR A 653 -3.75 -36.14 -20.95
N LEU A 654 -3.69 -34.87 -20.54
CA LEU A 654 -4.38 -33.78 -21.24
C LEU A 654 -3.84 -33.56 -22.66
N ALA A 655 -2.54 -33.72 -22.89
CA ALA A 655 -1.95 -33.67 -24.24
C ALA A 655 -2.43 -34.84 -25.10
N ALA A 656 -2.42 -36.07 -24.55
CA ALA A 656 -2.93 -37.26 -25.23
C ALA A 656 -4.43 -37.14 -25.57
N LEU A 657 -5.26 -36.70 -24.62
CA LEU A 657 -6.70 -36.50 -24.83
C LEU A 657 -6.99 -35.36 -25.81
N LYS A 658 -6.20 -34.29 -25.83
CA LYS A 658 -6.33 -33.22 -26.85
C LYS A 658 -5.96 -33.71 -28.24
N LEU A 659 -4.91 -34.53 -28.36
CA LEU A 659 -4.50 -35.18 -29.60
C LEU A 659 -5.59 -36.16 -30.07
N GLU A 660 -6.11 -37.00 -29.18
CA GLU A 660 -7.21 -37.92 -29.48
C GLU A 660 -8.46 -37.17 -29.94
N ASN A 661 -8.89 -36.11 -29.24
CA ASN A 661 -10.02 -35.29 -29.67
C ASN A 661 -9.77 -34.64 -31.05
N ALA A 662 -8.56 -34.15 -31.32
CA ALA A 662 -8.22 -33.58 -32.63
C ALA A 662 -8.24 -34.64 -33.74
N GLU A 663 -7.71 -35.84 -33.49
CA GLU A 663 -7.74 -36.96 -34.43
C GLU A 663 -9.16 -37.51 -34.65
N LEU A 664 -9.98 -37.59 -33.59
CA LEU A 664 -11.39 -37.99 -33.66
C LEU A 664 -12.22 -36.99 -34.44
N VAL A 665 -12.07 -35.69 -34.18
CA VAL A 665 -12.72 -34.63 -34.96
C VAL A 665 -12.28 -34.71 -36.42
N ALA A 666 -10.99 -34.91 -36.70
CA ALA A 666 -10.49 -35.10 -38.06
C ALA A 666 -11.01 -36.39 -38.72
N HIS A 667 -11.25 -37.46 -37.96
CA HIS A 667 -11.80 -38.72 -38.46
C HIS A 667 -13.30 -38.58 -38.79
N ILE A 668 -14.08 -38.00 -37.88
CA ILE A 668 -15.52 -37.69 -38.07
C ILE A 668 -15.72 -36.75 -39.26
N GLN A 669 -14.87 -35.72 -39.40
CA GLN A 669 -14.91 -34.79 -40.55
C GLN A 669 -14.55 -35.47 -41.88
N ARG A 670 -13.72 -36.52 -41.88
CA ARG A 670 -13.32 -37.25 -43.09
C ARG A 670 -14.32 -38.32 -43.51
N GLN A 671 -14.91 -39.05 -42.58
CA GLN A 671 -15.86 -40.14 -42.87
C GLN A 671 -16.96 -40.25 -41.80
N PRO A 672 -18.16 -39.65 -42.01
CA PRO A 672 -19.23 -39.63 -41.01
C PRO A 672 -20.04 -40.93 -40.86
N THR A 673 -19.77 -41.99 -41.66
CA THR A 673 -20.71 -43.13 -41.82
C THR A 673 -20.12 -44.55 -41.81
N LEU A 674 -18.84 -44.78 -41.45
CA LEU A 674 -18.26 -46.14 -41.40
C LEU A 674 -17.50 -46.44 -40.10
N PHE A 675 -18.18 -47.09 -39.16
CA PHE A 675 -17.68 -47.52 -37.83
C PHE A 675 -16.69 -48.71 -37.87
N ALA A 676 -15.83 -48.82 -38.89
CA ALA A 676 -15.00 -49.99 -39.13
C ALA A 676 -13.50 -49.82 -38.80
N THR A 677 -13.04 -48.59 -38.50
CA THR A 677 -11.62 -48.32 -38.17
C THR A 677 -11.52 -47.49 -36.90
N VAL A 678 -10.68 -47.92 -35.96
CA VAL A 678 -10.39 -47.18 -34.71
C VAL A 678 -9.11 -46.37 -34.88
N PRO A 679 -9.09 -45.06 -34.55
CA PRO A 679 -7.86 -44.26 -34.61
C PRO A 679 -6.75 -44.81 -33.69
N ALA A 680 -5.49 -44.65 -34.13
CA ALA A 680 -4.33 -45.17 -33.40
C ALA A 680 -4.17 -44.55 -32.00
N SER A 681 -4.58 -43.28 -31.82
CA SER A 681 -4.64 -42.60 -30.52
C SER A 681 -5.60 -43.29 -29.54
N GLN A 682 -6.78 -43.71 -29.98
CA GLN A 682 -7.74 -44.45 -29.13
C GLN A 682 -7.21 -45.82 -28.71
N LEU A 683 -6.55 -46.53 -29.64
CA LEU A 683 -5.92 -47.80 -29.33
C LEU A 683 -4.76 -47.63 -28.33
N ALA A 684 -3.96 -46.57 -28.47
CA ALA A 684 -2.91 -46.23 -27.50
C ALA A 684 -3.47 -45.80 -26.13
N ALA A 685 -4.60 -45.08 -26.10
CA ALA A 685 -5.31 -44.72 -24.86
C ALA A 685 -5.81 -45.98 -24.13
N ALA A 686 -6.53 -46.87 -24.83
CA ALA A 686 -7.00 -48.13 -24.27
C ALA A 686 -5.85 -49.04 -23.79
N GLN A 687 -4.72 -49.08 -24.52
CA GLN A 687 -3.52 -49.80 -24.08
C GLN A 687 -2.91 -49.21 -22.80
N ARG A 688 -2.93 -47.87 -22.64
CA ARG A 688 -2.49 -47.18 -21.43
C ARG A 688 -3.40 -47.48 -20.24
N GLU A 689 -4.71 -47.42 -20.41
CA GLU A 689 -5.68 -47.80 -19.37
C GLU A 689 -5.50 -49.26 -18.92
N ILE A 690 -5.27 -50.19 -19.86
CA ILE A 690 -4.95 -51.59 -19.55
C ILE A 690 -3.63 -51.72 -18.78
N ALA A 691 -2.62 -50.89 -19.07
CA ALA A 691 -1.36 -50.88 -18.34
C ALA A 691 -1.51 -50.33 -16.92
N ASP A 692 -2.25 -49.24 -16.76
CA ASP A 692 -2.51 -48.59 -15.47
C ASP A 692 -3.36 -49.52 -14.56
N ALA A 693 -4.42 -50.14 -15.10
CA ALA A 693 -5.23 -51.13 -14.37
C ALA A 693 -4.42 -52.38 -13.94
N LYS A 694 -3.46 -52.82 -14.77
CA LYS A 694 -2.52 -53.90 -14.41
C LYS A 694 -1.56 -53.47 -13.29
N ALA A 695 -1.06 -52.23 -13.33
CA ALA A 695 -0.20 -51.68 -12.30
C ALA A 695 -0.93 -51.54 -10.95
N GLU A 696 -2.17 -51.06 -10.96
CA GLU A 696 -3.03 -51.00 -9.77
C GLU A 696 -3.31 -52.40 -9.21
N THR A 697 -3.67 -53.36 -10.07
CA THR A 697 -3.87 -54.77 -9.68
C THR A 697 -2.61 -55.36 -9.03
N ALA A 698 -1.43 -55.10 -9.60
CA ALA A 698 -0.15 -55.56 -9.02
C ALA A 698 0.16 -54.88 -7.67
N SER A 699 -0.16 -53.59 -7.51
CA SER A 699 -0.03 -52.85 -6.25
C SER A 699 -0.96 -53.39 -5.17
N SER A 700 -2.21 -53.68 -5.53
CA SER A 700 -3.21 -54.31 -4.66
C SER A 700 -2.78 -55.72 -4.23
N GLN A 701 -2.32 -56.56 -5.17
CA GLN A 701 -1.79 -57.89 -4.86
C GLN A 701 -0.56 -57.83 -3.94
N LYS A 702 0.37 -56.90 -4.18
CA LYS A 702 1.53 -56.66 -3.30
C LYS A 702 1.11 -56.23 -1.89
N SER A 703 0.07 -55.42 -1.78
CA SER A 703 -0.48 -54.96 -0.50
C SER A 703 -1.22 -56.09 0.24
N ALA A 704 -2.02 -56.88 -0.46
CA ALA A 704 -2.67 -58.08 0.09
C ALA A 704 -1.66 -59.15 0.52
N ARG A 705 -0.55 -59.31 -0.21
CA ARG A 705 0.57 -60.18 0.19
C ARG A 705 1.24 -59.68 1.48
N ARG A 706 1.58 -58.39 1.55
CA ARG A 706 2.13 -57.76 2.76
C ARG A 706 1.19 -57.90 3.95
N LEU A 707 -0.12 -57.74 3.76
CA LEU A 707 -1.11 -57.92 4.82
C LEU A 707 -1.10 -59.37 5.35
N LYS A 708 -1.03 -60.36 4.45
CA LYS A 708 -0.88 -61.78 4.83
C LYS A 708 0.43 -62.05 5.58
N GLU A 709 1.54 -61.45 5.14
CA GLU A 709 2.84 -61.56 5.81
C GLU A 709 2.81 -60.95 7.22
N VAL A 710 2.22 -59.75 7.38
CA VAL A 710 2.03 -59.08 8.69
C VAL A 710 1.07 -59.85 9.59
N TRP A 711 -0.03 -60.39 9.08
CA TRP A 711 -0.95 -61.23 9.85
C TRP A 711 -0.31 -62.55 10.26
N ALA A 712 0.52 -63.17 9.42
CA ALA A 712 1.26 -64.37 9.77
C ALA A 712 2.27 -64.09 10.90
N ALA A 713 3.04 -63.01 10.79
CA ALA A 713 3.98 -62.57 11.83
C ALA A 713 3.26 -62.27 13.16
N LYS A 714 2.21 -61.43 13.14
CA LYS A 714 1.44 -61.10 14.35
C LYS A 714 0.69 -62.28 14.95
N SER A 715 0.29 -63.26 14.14
CA SER A 715 -0.28 -64.52 14.63
C SER A 715 0.78 -65.43 15.26
N ALA A 716 2.04 -65.35 14.83
CA ALA A 716 3.15 -66.03 15.49
C ALA A 716 3.50 -65.35 16.82
N GLU A 717 3.63 -64.02 16.84
CA GLU A 717 3.80 -63.22 18.07
C GLU A 717 2.70 -63.52 19.11
N PHE A 718 1.44 -63.61 18.69
CA PHE A 718 0.33 -63.98 19.57
C PHE A 718 0.46 -65.39 20.13
N LYS A 719 0.85 -66.37 19.31
CA LYS A 719 1.09 -67.75 19.77
C LYS A 719 2.26 -67.83 20.74
N GLU A 720 3.33 -67.09 20.49
CA GLU A 720 4.50 -67.00 21.37
C GLU A 720 4.14 -66.33 22.71
N ALA A 721 3.33 -65.28 22.69
CA ALA A 721 2.83 -64.64 23.91
C ALA A 721 1.95 -65.60 24.73
N VAL A 722 1.03 -66.36 24.10
CA VAL A 722 0.21 -67.36 24.80
C VAL A 722 1.06 -68.52 25.34
N PHE A 723 2.02 -69.00 24.55
CA PHE A 723 3.02 -70.00 24.97
C PHE A 723 3.79 -69.52 26.21
N SER A 724 4.33 -68.30 26.17
CA SER A 724 5.16 -67.72 27.24
C SER A 724 4.39 -67.32 28.50
N THR A 725 3.10 -66.96 28.39
CA THR A 725 2.32 -66.46 29.54
C THR A 725 1.42 -67.52 30.18
N LEU A 726 0.84 -68.42 29.38
CA LEU A 726 -0.09 -69.45 29.84
C LEU A 726 0.50 -70.86 29.83
N GLY A 727 1.66 -71.10 29.19
CA GLY A 727 2.25 -72.44 29.11
C GLY A 727 1.49 -73.39 28.16
N TRP A 728 0.80 -72.83 27.15
CA TRP A 728 0.05 -73.60 26.14
C TRP A 728 0.42 -73.19 24.72
N THR A 729 0.71 -74.17 23.87
CA THR A 729 0.93 -74.00 22.43
C THR A 729 -0.40 -74.01 21.71
N VAL A 730 -0.70 -72.96 20.93
CA VAL A 730 -1.98 -72.81 20.21
C VAL A 730 -1.80 -72.98 18.70
N THR A 731 -2.52 -73.94 18.11
CA THR A 731 -2.54 -74.20 16.68
C THR A 731 -3.97 -74.07 16.12
N PHE A 732 -4.12 -73.22 15.11
CA PHE A 732 -5.41 -73.01 14.44
C PHE A 732 -5.58 -74.03 13.31
N ILE A 733 -6.71 -74.72 13.31
CA ILE A 733 -7.12 -75.75 12.35
C ILE A 733 -8.22 -75.17 11.45
N PRO A 734 -8.24 -75.49 10.14
CA PRO A 734 -9.33 -75.07 9.24
C PRO A 734 -10.73 -75.40 9.80
N GLY A 735 -11.67 -74.46 9.64
CA GLY A 735 -13.04 -74.57 10.17
C GLY A 735 -13.16 -74.18 11.65
N GLY A 736 -12.62 -73.03 12.03
CA GLY A 736 -12.88 -72.38 13.33
C GLY A 736 -12.35 -73.11 14.57
N LYS A 737 -11.51 -74.13 14.40
CA LYS A 737 -11.04 -74.99 15.50
C LYS A 737 -9.65 -74.60 15.98
N MET A 738 -9.46 -74.67 17.28
CA MET A 738 -8.22 -74.32 17.97
C MET A 738 -7.74 -75.53 18.77
N ARG A 739 -6.62 -76.12 18.34
CA ARG A 739 -5.92 -77.16 19.10
C ARG A 739 -4.94 -76.48 20.06
N VAL A 740 -4.97 -76.90 21.31
CA VAL A 740 -4.19 -76.36 22.42
C VAL A 740 -3.43 -77.52 23.06
N GLU A 741 -2.13 -77.35 23.29
CA GLU A 741 -1.22 -78.41 23.75
C GLU A 741 -0.31 -77.86 24.87
N SER A 742 -0.10 -78.63 25.94
CA SER A 742 0.63 -78.10 27.11
C SER A 742 2.14 -78.12 26.86
N VAL A 743 2.82 -77.03 27.22
CA VAL A 743 4.27 -76.92 27.11
C VAL A 743 4.98 -77.89 28.06
N TYR A 744 4.38 -78.16 29.23
CA TYR A 744 4.93 -79.06 30.26
C TYR A 744 4.56 -80.54 30.04
N TYR A 745 3.65 -80.83 29.10
CA TYR A 745 3.23 -82.19 28.75
C TYR A 745 2.97 -82.30 27.23
N PRO A 746 4.02 -82.21 26.39
CA PRO A 746 3.87 -82.30 24.94
C PRO A 746 3.46 -83.72 24.48
N SER A 747 2.89 -83.81 23.28
CA SER A 747 2.67 -85.08 22.58
C SER A 747 4.01 -85.68 22.14
N GLN A 748 4.17 -86.99 22.32
CA GLN A 748 5.38 -87.71 21.89
C GLN A 748 5.30 -88.16 20.42
N THR A 749 4.10 -88.15 19.85
CA THR A 749 3.76 -88.58 18.49
C THR A 749 3.17 -87.41 17.70
N ASP A 750 3.38 -87.42 16.38
CA ASP A 750 2.86 -86.43 15.44
C ASP A 750 1.31 -86.49 15.28
N GLU A 751 0.67 -87.46 15.94
CA GLU A 751 -0.79 -87.59 16.05
C GLU A 751 -1.42 -86.61 17.06
N HIS A 752 -0.60 -85.84 17.80
CA HIS A 752 -1.02 -84.87 18.81
C HIS A 752 -1.97 -85.44 19.88
N GLU A 753 -1.65 -86.63 20.38
CA GLU A 753 -2.47 -87.38 21.35
C GLU A 753 -2.74 -86.61 22.67
N ASN A 754 -1.80 -85.74 23.08
CA ASN A 754 -1.86 -84.96 24.33
C ASN A 754 -2.41 -83.53 24.10
N SER A 755 -3.24 -83.33 23.08
CA SER A 755 -3.83 -82.03 22.74
C SER A 755 -5.32 -81.91 23.08
N ILE A 756 -5.84 -80.69 23.16
CA ILE A 756 -7.26 -80.39 23.39
C ILE A 756 -7.76 -79.51 22.23
N VAL A 757 -8.79 -79.95 21.53
CA VAL A 757 -9.38 -79.24 20.39
C VAL A 757 -10.68 -78.55 20.81
N PHE A 758 -10.66 -77.22 20.77
CA PHE A 758 -11.84 -76.37 20.95
C PHE A 758 -12.45 -76.04 19.59
N ASP A 759 -13.76 -76.17 19.48
CA ASP A 759 -14.57 -75.77 18.32
C ASP A 759 -15.27 -74.45 18.68
N GLY A 760 -14.77 -73.33 18.14
CA GLY A 760 -15.28 -72.00 18.49
C GLY A 760 -16.67 -71.69 17.93
N GLU A 761 -17.08 -72.37 16.86
CA GLU A 761 -18.39 -72.19 16.23
C GLU A 761 -19.49 -72.97 16.97
N ARG A 762 -19.16 -74.16 17.48
CA ARG A 762 -20.12 -75.03 18.20
C ARG A 762 -20.00 -74.95 19.72
N GLY A 763 -18.98 -74.26 20.25
CA GLY A 763 -18.68 -74.23 21.69
C GLY A 763 -18.30 -75.60 22.27
N THR A 764 -17.87 -76.56 21.46
CA THR A 764 -17.56 -77.93 21.91
C THR A 764 -16.07 -78.15 22.13
N MET A 765 -15.72 -78.90 23.17
CA MET A 765 -14.35 -79.31 23.48
C MET A 765 -14.18 -80.81 23.24
N LYS A 766 -13.09 -81.22 22.58
CA LYS A 766 -12.70 -82.61 22.36
C LYS A 766 -11.25 -82.83 22.76
N VAL A 767 -10.95 -83.98 23.35
CA VAL A 767 -9.58 -84.37 23.72
C VAL A 767 -8.94 -85.16 22.58
N GLY A 768 -7.66 -84.89 22.31
CA GLY A 768 -6.79 -85.65 21.40
C GLY A 768 -6.62 -87.11 21.87
N GLY A 769 -6.25 -88.00 20.95
CA GLY A 769 -6.21 -89.45 21.20
C GLY A 769 -7.58 -90.10 21.49
N GLY A 770 -8.67 -89.33 21.57
CA GLY A 770 -10.03 -89.83 21.80
C GLY A 770 -10.36 -90.15 23.27
N PRO A 771 -11.63 -90.53 23.57
CA PRO A 771 -12.15 -90.60 24.94
C PRO A 771 -11.59 -91.75 25.79
N ARG A 772 -10.75 -92.64 25.22
CA ARG A 772 -10.03 -93.71 25.91
C ARG A 772 -8.51 -93.48 25.96
N SER A 773 -8.02 -92.33 25.47
CA SER A 773 -6.60 -91.97 25.60
C SER A 773 -6.20 -91.89 27.08
N ALA A 774 -4.94 -92.26 27.37
CA ALA A 774 -4.35 -92.07 28.70
C ALA A 774 -4.44 -90.61 29.15
N PHE A 775 -4.26 -89.66 28.22
CA PHE A 775 -4.42 -88.22 28.46
C PHE A 775 -5.87 -87.86 28.82
N ALA A 776 -6.85 -88.38 28.07
CA ALA A 776 -8.28 -88.12 28.31
C ALA A 776 -8.80 -88.69 29.64
N MET A 777 -8.30 -89.86 30.05
CA MET A 777 -8.58 -90.43 31.37
C MET A 777 -7.96 -89.57 32.49
N ARG A 778 -6.70 -89.18 32.32
CA ARG A 778 -5.93 -88.38 33.29
C ARG A 778 -6.55 -87.01 33.56
N ILE A 779 -6.89 -86.24 32.52
CA ILE A 779 -7.54 -84.93 32.68
C ILE A 779 -9.05 -85.04 32.99
N GLY A 780 -9.59 -86.27 33.03
CA GLY A 780 -11.02 -86.54 33.10
C GLY A 780 -11.72 -85.99 34.35
N ASP A 781 -11.05 -85.99 35.49
CA ASP A 781 -11.60 -85.45 36.75
C ASP A 781 -11.61 -83.91 36.75
N ASN A 782 -10.55 -83.29 36.24
CA ASN A 782 -10.51 -81.84 36.00
C ASN A 782 -11.57 -81.40 34.96
N ILE A 783 -11.88 -82.21 33.95
CA ILE A 783 -12.99 -81.95 33.02
C ILE A 783 -14.35 -82.01 33.75
N LYS A 784 -14.58 -82.98 34.64
CA LYS A 784 -15.83 -83.07 35.42
C LYS A 784 -16.01 -81.80 36.27
N PHE A 785 -15.04 -81.50 37.11
CA PHE A 785 -15.13 -80.41 38.08
C PHE A 785 -15.14 -79.03 37.41
N TRP A 786 -14.15 -78.72 36.58
CA TRP A 786 -14.03 -77.36 36.03
C TRP A 786 -14.94 -77.10 34.83
N VAL A 787 -15.16 -78.09 33.96
CA VAL A 787 -15.91 -77.89 32.70
C VAL A 787 -17.38 -78.30 32.81
N ARG A 788 -17.72 -79.41 33.48
CA ARG A 788 -19.13 -79.85 33.61
C ARG A 788 -19.87 -79.21 34.79
N GLU A 789 -19.24 -79.11 35.96
CA GLU A 789 -19.89 -78.54 37.16
C GLU A 789 -19.75 -77.02 37.22
N ARG A 790 -18.56 -76.48 36.91
CA ARG A 790 -18.27 -75.02 37.01
C ARG A 790 -18.35 -74.25 35.70
N GLY A 791 -18.36 -74.92 34.55
CA GLY A 791 -18.43 -74.27 33.23
C GLY A 791 -17.24 -73.36 32.87
N CYS A 792 -16.10 -73.47 33.57
CA CYS A 792 -14.98 -72.53 33.46
C CYS A 792 -13.72 -73.16 32.84
N VAL A 793 -13.61 -73.06 31.51
CA VAL A 793 -12.43 -73.53 30.75
C VAL A 793 -11.12 -72.83 31.15
N PRO A 794 -11.06 -71.52 31.48
CA PRO A 794 -9.83 -70.91 31.98
C PRO A 794 -9.30 -71.54 33.27
N CYS A 795 -10.16 -71.81 34.25
CA CYS A 795 -9.75 -72.49 35.49
C CYS A 795 -9.30 -73.94 35.24
N PHE A 796 -9.96 -74.64 34.30
CA PHE A 796 -9.54 -75.98 33.86
C PHE A 796 -8.11 -75.98 33.29
N LEU A 797 -7.79 -75.05 32.37
CA LEU A 797 -6.46 -74.95 31.79
C LEU A 797 -5.41 -74.51 32.81
N ALA A 798 -5.76 -73.66 33.78
CA ALA A 798 -4.88 -73.25 34.88
C ALA A 798 -4.58 -74.40 35.87
N ALA A 799 -5.58 -75.23 36.20
CA ALA A 799 -5.37 -76.41 37.04
C ALA A 799 -4.43 -77.40 36.35
N LEU A 800 -4.66 -77.68 35.07
CA LEU A 800 -3.80 -78.56 34.27
C LEU A 800 -2.37 -78.04 34.13
N THR A 801 -2.13 -76.73 33.99
CA THR A 801 -0.75 -76.21 33.93
C THR A 801 -0.01 -76.37 35.23
N LEU A 802 -0.67 -76.21 36.38
CA LEU A 802 -0.06 -76.45 37.69
C LEU A 802 0.29 -77.93 37.87
N GLU A 803 -0.63 -78.85 37.56
CA GLU A 803 -0.38 -80.29 37.63
C GLU A 803 0.75 -80.75 36.70
N PHE A 804 0.73 -80.36 35.43
CA PHE A 804 1.77 -80.72 34.47
C PHE A 804 3.11 -80.07 34.84
N TYR A 805 3.13 -78.84 35.38
CA TYR A 805 4.36 -78.20 35.83
C TYR A 805 4.96 -78.87 37.06
N GLU A 806 4.15 -79.25 38.05
CA GLU A 806 4.62 -80.00 39.22
C GLU A 806 5.21 -81.36 38.84
N GLU A 807 4.60 -82.08 37.90
CA GLU A 807 5.14 -83.35 37.43
C GLU A 807 6.38 -83.17 36.55
N HIS A 808 6.39 -82.19 35.65
CA HIS A 808 7.57 -81.86 34.84
C HIS A 808 8.76 -81.47 35.72
N THR A 809 8.54 -80.67 36.77
CA THR A 809 9.61 -80.31 37.73
C THR A 809 10.06 -81.47 38.62
N ARG A 810 9.16 -82.40 38.99
CA ARG A 810 9.52 -83.66 39.69
C ARG A 810 10.29 -84.63 38.77
N ALA A 811 9.97 -84.68 37.48
CA ALA A 811 10.67 -85.52 36.50
C ALA A 811 12.06 -84.95 36.12
N VAL A 812 12.19 -83.62 36.05
CA VAL A 812 13.44 -82.92 35.71
C VAL A 812 14.42 -82.81 36.89
N ARG A 813 13.96 -83.01 38.13
CA ARG A 813 14.83 -83.20 39.31
C ARG A 813 14.91 -84.70 39.68
N PRO A 814 15.81 -85.49 39.05
CA PRO A 814 16.21 -86.74 39.66
C PRO A 814 16.87 -86.43 41.01
N SER A 815 16.57 -87.27 42.00
CA SER A 815 17.13 -87.24 43.35
C SER A 815 18.64 -87.42 43.37
#